data_AF-Q9KK43-F1
#
_entry.id   AF-Q9KK43-F1
#
_cell.length_a   1.000
_cell.length_b   1.000
_cell.length_c   1.000
_cell.angle_alpha   90.00
_cell.angle_beta   90.00
_cell.angle_gamma   90.00
#
_symmetry.space_group_name_H-M   'P 1'
#
loop_
_entity.id
_entity.type
_entity.pdbx_description
1 polymer ?
#
loop_
_entity_poly.entity_id
_entity_poly.type
_entity_poly.pdbx_seq_one_letter_code
_entity_poly.pdbx_strand_id
1 'polypeptide(L)'
;MFASKSERKVHYSIRKFSVGVASVVVASLFLGGVVHAEGVRSGDTPKVTSSGQDISKKYADEVKSHLEKILSEIQLDKRKHTQNLAFNKKLSRIQTEYFYLKKKLKAELTSKTKEELTSKTEELTSKTKKELDAAFEQFKKDTLSTEPEKKVAEAEKKDAEAKKKAEDQKEEDRRNYPTNTYKTLELEIAEFDVKVKEAELELLKEKAKESRDEEKIKQAEAEVESKQAEATRLENIKTDRKKAEEEAKRKADAKLKEANVATSDQGKPKGRAKRGVPGELATPDKKENDAKSSDSSVGEETLPSSSLKSGKKVAEAEKKVEEAEKKAKDQKEEDRRNYPTNTYKTLELEIAESDVKVKKAELELVKEEAKEPRDEEKIKQAKAEVESKQAEATRLEKIKTDRKKAEEEAKRKAAEEDKVKEKPAEQPQPAPAPQPEKPAPKPKTSSDSKPENPAEQPKAEKPADQQAEEDYARRSEEEYNRLTQQQPPKTEKPAQPSTPKTGWKQENGMWYFYNTDGSMATGWLQNNGSWYYLNSNGAMATGWLQNNGSWYYLNANGSMATGWLQNNGSWYYLNANGSMATGWLQYNGSWYYLNANGSMATGWLQYNGSWYYLNANGDMATGWVKDGDTWYYLEASGAMKASQWFKVSDKWYYVNGSGALAVNTTVDGYGVNANGEWVN
;
A
#
# COMPACT_ATOMS: atom_id res chain seq x y z
N MET A 1 -27.77 40.34 69.76
CA MET A 1 -26.95 39.20 70.23
C MET A 1 -27.79 37.94 70.02
N PHE A 2 -27.32 36.96 69.25
CA PHE A 2 -26.73 35.68 69.73
C PHE A 2 -27.69 34.87 70.64
N ALA A 3 -27.99 33.58 70.38
CA ALA A 3 -27.64 32.72 69.23
C ALA A 3 -28.53 31.44 69.21
N SER A 4 -28.34 30.59 68.18
CA SER A 4 -28.24 29.09 68.20
C SER A 4 -29.06 28.27 69.23
N LYS A 5 -29.62 27.08 68.95
CA LYS A 5 -29.28 26.07 67.92
C LYS A 5 -30.33 24.94 67.87
N SER A 6 -30.66 24.38 66.70
CA SER A 6 -31.17 23.00 66.56
C SER A 6 -31.24 22.55 65.09
N GLU A 7 -30.07 22.32 64.48
CA GLU A 7 -29.99 21.77 63.11
C GLU A 7 -30.47 20.31 63.08
N ARG A 8 -31.54 20.01 62.32
CA ARG A 8 -31.91 18.64 61.98
C ARG A 8 -31.59 18.39 60.51
N LYS A 9 -30.42 17.80 60.23
CA LYS A 9 -29.98 17.49 58.86
C LYS A 9 -30.98 16.57 58.14
N VAL A 10 -31.61 17.08 57.09
CA VAL A 10 -32.32 16.26 56.09
C VAL A 10 -31.41 16.12 54.87
N HIS A 11 -30.88 14.92 54.65
CA HIS A 11 -30.07 14.62 53.47
C HIS A 11 -30.97 14.49 52.24
N TYR A 12 -31.08 15.55 51.43
CA TYR A 12 -31.66 15.43 50.10
C TYR A 12 -30.71 14.65 49.19
N SER A 13 -31.11 13.42 48.85
CA SER A 13 -30.38 12.58 47.92
C SER A 13 -30.61 13.07 46.49
N ILE A 14 -29.54 13.54 45.84
CA ILE A 14 -29.57 13.88 44.41
C ILE A 14 -29.64 12.57 43.61
N ARG A 15 -30.86 12.08 43.38
CA ARG A 15 -31.10 11.04 42.38
C ARG A 15 -30.72 11.58 41.00
N LYS A 16 -29.92 10.81 40.25
CA LYS A 16 -29.49 11.15 38.89
C LYS A 16 -30.70 11.25 37.96
N PHE A 17 -31.23 12.45 37.74
CA PHE A 17 -32.09 12.71 36.58
C PHE A 17 -31.23 12.98 35.35
N SER A 18 -31.10 11.94 34.53
CA SER A 18 -30.40 11.97 33.25
C SER A 18 -31.28 12.61 32.16
N VAL A 19 -30.64 13.05 31.06
CA VAL A 19 -31.23 13.46 29.76
C VAL A 19 -32.59 14.18 29.79
N GLY A 20 -32.61 15.50 29.53
CA GLY A 20 -33.87 16.17 29.16
C GLY A 20 -33.84 17.70 29.07
N VAL A 21 -33.19 18.38 30.02
CA VAL A 21 -33.40 19.83 30.30
C VAL A 21 -33.20 20.75 29.07
N ALA A 22 -32.19 20.49 28.22
CA ALA A 22 -31.90 21.37 27.08
C ALA A 22 -32.94 21.26 25.94
N SER A 23 -33.50 20.08 25.69
CA SER A 23 -34.47 19.87 24.59
C SER A 23 -35.82 20.53 24.92
N VAL A 24 -36.25 20.43 26.19
CA VAL A 24 -37.50 21.04 26.69
C VAL A 24 -37.53 22.57 26.48
N VAL A 25 -36.39 23.26 26.60
CA VAL A 25 -36.30 24.73 26.40
C VAL A 25 -36.54 25.13 24.94
N VAL A 26 -36.08 24.33 23.96
CA VAL A 26 -36.27 24.68 22.54
C VAL A 26 -37.67 24.29 22.04
N ALA A 27 -38.24 23.20 22.56
CA ALA A 27 -39.63 22.82 22.25
C ALA A 27 -40.66 23.82 22.80
N SER A 28 -40.44 24.34 24.02
CA SER A 28 -41.33 25.32 24.64
C SER A 28 -41.29 26.70 23.96
N LEU A 29 -40.16 27.06 23.32
CA LEU A 29 -40.03 28.26 22.50
C LEU A 29 -41.01 28.33 21.31
N PHE A 30 -41.51 27.19 20.82
CA PHE A 30 -42.50 27.14 19.72
C PHE A 30 -43.96 27.11 20.16
N LEU A 31 -44.25 26.98 21.47
CA LEU A 31 -45.62 26.78 21.98
C LEU A 31 -46.29 28.04 22.56
N GLY A 32 -45.58 29.16 22.67
CA GLY A 32 -46.19 30.46 22.99
C GLY A 32 -46.89 30.53 24.36
N GLY A 33 -46.33 29.86 25.38
CA GLY A 33 -46.99 29.67 26.68
C GLY A 33 -46.13 30.06 27.88
N VAL A 34 -45.91 31.37 28.10
CA VAL A 34 -45.60 31.87 29.45
C VAL A 34 -46.93 32.18 30.13
N VAL A 35 -47.29 31.41 31.17
CA VAL A 35 -48.54 31.58 31.91
C VAL A 35 -48.44 32.81 32.81
N HIS A 36 -48.79 33.98 32.29
CA HIS A 36 -49.15 35.13 33.11
C HIS A 36 -50.62 35.01 33.51
N ALA A 37 -50.86 34.66 34.77
CA ALA A 37 -52.18 34.63 35.37
C ALA A 37 -52.49 36.00 36.00
N GLU A 38 -53.06 36.91 35.21
CA GLU A 38 -53.66 38.15 35.72
C GLU A 38 -54.96 38.46 34.96
N GLY A 39 -55.92 39.10 35.64
CA GLY A 39 -57.33 38.87 35.35
C GLY A 39 -58.07 39.95 34.56
N VAL A 40 -59.12 39.48 33.83
CA VAL A 40 -60.36 40.20 33.50
C VAL A 40 -60.23 41.50 32.67
N ARG A 41 -60.73 41.47 31.41
CA ARG A 41 -62.04 42.09 31.03
C ARG A 41 -62.40 41.93 29.53
N SER A 42 -63.65 41.54 29.30
CA SER A 42 -64.52 41.67 28.09
C SER A 42 -64.01 42.39 26.84
N GLY A 43 -64.23 41.79 25.65
CA GLY A 43 -64.25 42.51 24.36
C GLY A 43 -64.32 41.62 23.09
N ASP A 44 -65.49 41.58 22.46
CA ASP A 44 -65.81 41.35 21.03
C ASP A 44 -65.11 40.26 20.19
N THR A 45 -65.93 39.33 19.68
CA THR A 45 -65.56 38.32 18.66
C THR A 45 -66.00 38.71 17.24
N PRO A 46 -65.06 39.11 16.35
CA PRO A 46 -65.34 39.12 14.92
C PRO A 46 -65.31 37.68 14.36
N LYS A 47 -66.44 37.23 13.79
CA LYS A 47 -66.62 35.88 13.23
C LYS A 47 -65.87 35.71 11.89
N VAL A 48 -64.55 35.52 11.94
CA VAL A 48 -63.72 35.25 10.76
C VAL A 48 -63.95 33.83 10.22
N THR A 49 -63.95 33.66 8.90
CA THR A 49 -64.28 32.39 8.23
C THR A 49 -63.17 31.35 8.34
N SER A 50 -63.52 30.17 8.85
CA SER A 50 -62.59 29.08 9.22
C SER A 50 -62.04 28.31 8.02
N SER A 51 -61.26 28.95 7.15
CA SER A 51 -60.45 28.26 6.13
C SER A 51 -59.03 28.81 5.94
N GLY A 52 -58.74 30.01 6.43
CA GLY A 52 -57.37 30.56 6.46
C GLY A 52 -56.54 30.12 7.68
N GLN A 53 -57.18 29.68 8.76
CA GLN A 53 -56.50 29.30 10.01
C GLN A 53 -55.82 27.93 9.92
N ASP A 54 -56.48 26.91 9.36
CA ASP A 54 -55.93 25.55 9.28
C ASP A 54 -54.69 25.48 8.39
N ILE A 55 -54.70 26.15 7.24
CA ILE A 55 -53.56 26.23 6.32
C ILE A 55 -52.35 26.88 7.03
N SER A 56 -52.58 28.02 7.70
CA SER A 56 -51.54 28.71 8.48
C SER A 56 -51.00 27.86 9.65
N LYS A 57 -51.85 27.01 10.25
CA LYS A 57 -51.47 26.10 11.33
C LYS A 57 -50.66 24.92 10.82
N LYS A 58 -51.12 24.23 9.77
CA LYS A 58 -50.42 23.10 9.11
C LYS A 58 -48.95 23.42 8.81
N TYR A 59 -48.68 24.54 8.13
CA TYR A 59 -47.28 24.91 7.82
C TYR A 59 -46.48 25.42 9.04
N ALA A 60 -47.11 25.80 10.15
CA ALA A 60 -46.40 26.06 11.41
C ALA A 60 -45.99 24.74 12.08
N ASP A 61 -46.91 23.78 12.15
CA ASP A 61 -46.68 22.45 12.71
C ASP A 61 -45.65 21.67 11.87
N GLU A 62 -45.61 21.88 10.55
CA GLU A 62 -44.62 21.31 9.64
C GLU A 62 -43.19 21.85 9.86
N VAL A 63 -43.04 23.17 10.07
CA VAL A 63 -41.74 23.77 10.44
C VAL A 63 -41.32 23.31 11.84
N LYS A 64 -42.26 23.22 12.78
CA LYS A 64 -42.02 22.72 14.14
C LYS A 64 -41.56 21.26 14.13
N SER A 65 -42.21 20.40 13.36
CA SER A 65 -41.83 18.97 13.22
C SER A 65 -40.45 18.80 12.57
N HIS A 66 -40.12 19.61 11.56
CA HIS A 66 -38.78 19.62 10.94
C HIS A 66 -37.69 20.02 11.95
N LEU A 67 -37.96 21.06 12.77
CA LEU A 67 -37.07 21.50 13.85
C LEU A 67 -36.96 20.47 14.99
N GLU A 68 -38.05 19.82 15.39
CA GLU A 68 -38.04 18.76 16.41
C GLU A 68 -37.24 17.53 15.94
N LYS A 69 -37.35 17.16 14.66
CA LYS A 69 -36.50 16.13 14.04
C LYS A 69 -35.02 16.54 14.11
N ILE A 70 -34.66 17.71 13.60
CA ILE A 70 -33.28 18.25 13.60
C ILE A 70 -32.67 18.25 15.00
N LEU A 71 -33.44 18.63 16.03
CA LEU A 71 -32.95 18.65 17.41
C LEU A 71 -32.84 17.25 18.04
N SER A 72 -33.64 16.27 17.59
CA SER A 72 -33.52 14.87 18.02
C SER A 72 -32.26 14.17 17.50
N GLU A 73 -31.65 14.70 16.44
CA GLU A 73 -30.38 14.22 15.88
C GLU A 73 -29.13 14.74 16.65
N ILE A 74 -29.31 15.47 17.77
CA ILE A 74 -28.22 16.10 18.55
C ILE A 74 -28.11 15.53 19.97
N GLN A 75 -26.90 15.17 20.40
CA GLN A 75 -26.52 15.16 21.82
C GLN A 75 -25.80 16.47 22.18
N LEU A 76 -26.44 17.33 22.98
CA LEU A 76 -25.89 18.63 23.36
C LEU A 76 -24.83 18.49 24.48
N ASP A 77 -23.56 18.67 24.12
CA ASP A 77 -22.45 18.72 25.09
C ASP A 77 -22.61 19.92 26.03
N LYS A 78 -22.67 19.64 27.35
CA LYS A 78 -22.80 20.64 28.42
C LYS A 78 -21.60 21.59 28.50
N ARG A 79 -20.42 21.17 28.02
CA ARG A 79 -19.17 21.94 28.04
C ARG A 79 -19.18 23.10 27.03
N LYS A 80 -20.01 23.03 25.98
CA LYS A 80 -20.04 23.95 24.84
C LYS A 80 -21.10 25.06 25.00
N HIS A 81 -21.22 25.62 26.21
CA HIS A 81 -22.26 26.59 26.58
C HIS A 81 -22.34 27.80 25.62
N THR A 82 -21.20 28.34 25.19
CA THR A 82 -21.13 29.50 24.29
C THR A 82 -21.64 29.17 22.88
N GLN A 83 -21.27 28.01 22.32
CA GLN A 83 -21.73 27.53 21.02
C GLN A 83 -23.23 27.21 21.06
N ASN A 84 -23.70 26.52 22.11
CA ASN A 84 -25.11 26.23 22.33
C ASN A 84 -25.94 27.53 22.45
N LEU A 85 -25.42 28.55 23.15
CA LEU A 85 -26.04 29.87 23.26
C LEU A 85 -26.06 30.62 21.91
N ALA A 86 -25.00 30.51 21.10
CA ALA A 86 -24.96 31.11 19.76
C ALA A 86 -25.96 30.44 18.81
N PHE A 87 -26.07 29.11 18.84
CA PHE A 87 -27.05 28.35 18.06
C PHE A 87 -28.49 28.69 18.46
N ASN A 88 -28.79 28.70 19.77
CA ASN A 88 -30.11 29.10 20.28
C ASN A 88 -30.47 30.55 19.89
N LYS A 89 -29.51 31.49 19.91
CA LYS A 89 -29.70 32.85 19.39
C LYS A 89 -29.97 32.89 17.88
N LYS A 90 -29.33 32.02 17.09
CA LYS A 90 -29.55 31.91 15.63
C LYS A 90 -30.94 31.33 15.32
N LEU A 91 -31.33 30.25 15.98
CA LEU A 91 -32.68 29.67 15.86
C LEU A 91 -33.79 30.66 16.25
N SER A 92 -33.61 31.38 17.36
CA SER A 92 -34.57 32.39 17.84
C SER A 92 -34.75 33.55 16.85
N ARG A 93 -33.69 33.97 16.13
CA ARG A 93 -33.81 34.95 15.03
C ARG A 93 -34.62 34.41 13.86
N ILE A 94 -34.26 33.25 13.32
CA ILE A 94 -34.98 32.59 12.21
C ILE A 94 -36.47 32.41 12.56
N GLN A 95 -36.77 32.00 13.79
CA GLN A 95 -38.14 31.87 14.30
C GLN A 95 -38.88 33.22 14.34
N THR A 96 -38.22 34.28 14.84
CA THR A 96 -38.79 35.63 14.92
C THR A 96 -39.08 36.20 13.52
N GLU A 97 -38.16 36.01 12.58
CA GLU A 97 -38.28 36.45 11.20
C GLU A 97 -39.40 35.68 10.47
N TYR A 98 -39.50 34.36 10.63
CA TYR A 98 -40.62 33.57 10.10
C TYR A 98 -41.97 34.07 10.62
N PHE A 99 -42.12 34.30 11.93
CA PHE A 99 -43.38 34.83 12.49
C PHE A 99 -43.68 36.27 12.04
N TYR A 100 -42.67 37.13 11.92
CA TYR A 100 -42.85 38.49 11.39
C TYR A 100 -43.31 38.48 9.92
N LEU A 101 -42.62 37.72 9.06
CA LEU A 101 -42.96 37.58 7.64
C LEU A 101 -44.33 36.93 7.45
N LYS A 102 -44.66 35.91 8.25
CA LYS A 102 -45.98 35.26 8.24
C LYS A 102 -47.10 36.19 8.73
N LYS A 103 -46.83 37.04 9.74
CA LYS A 103 -47.76 38.10 10.17
C LYS A 103 -47.96 39.17 9.09
N LYS A 104 -46.90 39.55 8.38
CA LYS A 104 -46.97 40.47 7.23
C LYS A 104 -47.77 39.87 6.06
N LEU A 105 -47.51 38.61 5.70
CA LEU A 105 -48.27 37.89 4.68
C LEU A 105 -49.78 37.81 5.04
N LYS A 106 -50.08 37.60 6.33
CA LYS A 106 -51.46 37.64 6.87
C LYS A 106 -52.05 39.07 7.00
N ALA A 107 -51.27 40.13 6.86
CA ALA A 107 -51.75 41.51 6.80
C ALA A 107 -52.08 41.94 5.36
N GLU A 108 -51.33 41.44 4.36
CA GLU A 108 -51.64 41.63 2.93
C GLU A 108 -52.91 40.86 2.47
N LEU A 109 -53.43 39.99 3.35
CA LEU A 109 -54.63 39.14 3.20
C LEU A 109 -55.91 39.90 2.82
N THR A 110 -55.97 41.23 3.03
CA THR A 110 -57.11 42.08 2.66
C THR A 110 -57.24 42.34 1.16
N SER A 111 -56.34 41.82 0.31
CA SER A 111 -56.22 42.24 -1.10
C SER A 111 -55.91 41.14 -2.14
N LYS A 112 -55.69 39.87 -1.74
CA LYS A 112 -55.08 38.84 -2.60
C LYS A 112 -55.85 37.52 -2.61
N THR A 113 -55.62 36.69 -3.64
CA THR A 113 -56.34 35.43 -3.83
C THR A 113 -55.82 34.31 -2.91
N LYS A 114 -56.65 33.30 -2.66
CA LYS A 114 -56.33 32.16 -1.78
C LYS A 114 -55.12 31.36 -2.27
N GLU A 115 -54.99 31.20 -3.59
CA GLU A 115 -53.94 30.39 -4.23
C GLU A 115 -52.56 31.06 -4.13
N GLU A 116 -52.49 32.39 -4.34
CA GLU A 116 -51.29 33.21 -4.15
C GLU A 116 -50.80 33.18 -2.68
N LEU A 117 -51.73 33.06 -1.72
CA LEU A 117 -51.41 32.94 -0.31
C LEU A 117 -50.79 31.57 0.02
N THR A 118 -51.32 30.48 -0.53
CA THR A 118 -50.74 29.13 -0.34
C THR A 118 -49.33 29.04 -0.89
N SER A 119 -49.10 29.42 -2.14
CA SER A 119 -47.77 29.32 -2.77
C SER A 119 -46.72 30.16 -2.05
N LYS A 120 -47.06 31.38 -1.60
CA LYS A 120 -46.15 32.22 -0.81
C LYS A 120 -45.92 31.71 0.62
N THR A 121 -46.89 31.00 1.20
CA THR A 121 -46.71 30.33 2.50
C THR A 121 -45.81 29.10 2.38
N GLU A 122 -45.91 28.35 1.28
CA GLU A 122 -45.03 27.22 0.96
C GLU A 122 -43.60 27.68 0.64
N GLU A 123 -43.44 28.74 -0.16
CA GLU A 123 -42.15 29.35 -0.45
C GLU A 123 -41.44 29.79 0.84
N LEU A 124 -42.12 30.58 1.69
CA LEU A 124 -41.60 31.02 2.99
C LEU A 124 -41.22 29.84 3.89
N THR A 125 -42.08 28.81 3.96
CA THR A 125 -41.82 27.60 4.75
C THR A 125 -40.63 26.81 4.22
N SER A 126 -40.47 26.69 2.90
CA SER A 126 -39.33 26.02 2.26
C SER A 126 -38.01 26.77 2.50
N LYS A 127 -38.03 28.10 2.48
CA LYS A 127 -36.88 28.96 2.77
C LYS A 127 -36.46 28.84 4.23
N THR A 128 -37.40 28.95 5.16
CA THR A 128 -37.13 28.81 6.59
C THR A 128 -36.58 27.42 6.95
N LYS A 129 -37.04 26.33 6.31
CA LYS A 129 -36.41 25.00 6.47
C LYS A 129 -34.93 25.02 6.05
N LYS A 130 -34.62 25.51 4.84
CA LYS A 130 -33.22 25.60 4.34
C LYS A 130 -32.32 26.45 5.24
N GLU A 131 -32.83 27.54 5.81
CA GLU A 131 -32.10 28.39 6.75
C GLU A 131 -31.86 27.68 8.10
N LEU A 132 -32.79 26.81 8.52
CA LEU A 132 -32.63 25.95 9.69
C LEU A 132 -31.59 24.84 9.44
N ASP A 133 -31.66 24.17 8.30
CA ASP A 133 -30.71 23.15 7.86
C ASP A 133 -29.28 23.74 7.79
N ALA A 134 -29.12 24.93 7.21
CA ALA A 134 -27.85 25.64 7.14
C ALA A 134 -27.37 26.16 8.52
N ALA A 135 -28.28 26.49 9.44
CA ALA A 135 -27.91 26.81 10.82
C ALA A 135 -27.44 25.56 11.60
N PHE A 136 -28.04 24.41 11.32
CA PHE A 136 -27.75 23.11 11.93
C PHE A 136 -26.42 22.51 11.44
N GLU A 137 -26.15 22.50 10.13
CA GLU A 137 -24.86 22.02 9.61
C GLU A 137 -23.69 22.91 10.04
N GLN A 138 -23.91 24.23 10.14
CA GLN A 138 -22.92 25.12 10.74
C GLN A 138 -22.70 24.79 12.23
N PHE A 139 -23.77 24.51 12.99
CA PHE A 139 -23.63 24.09 14.39
C PHE A 139 -22.92 22.74 14.55
N LYS A 140 -23.17 21.75 13.68
CA LYS A 140 -22.39 20.50 13.64
C LYS A 140 -20.91 20.80 13.39
N LYS A 141 -20.58 21.62 12.39
CA LYS A 141 -19.20 22.03 12.07
C LYS A 141 -18.50 22.73 13.24
N ASP A 142 -19.23 23.57 13.98
CA ASP A 142 -18.72 24.30 15.15
C ASP A 142 -18.64 23.43 16.42
N THR A 143 -19.42 22.35 16.53
CA THR A 143 -19.42 21.46 17.71
C THR A 143 -18.55 20.21 17.54
N LEU A 144 -18.43 19.64 16.34
CA LEU A 144 -17.45 18.60 15.97
C LEU A 144 -16.01 19.13 15.95
N SER A 145 -15.80 20.40 16.29
CA SER A 145 -14.46 20.97 16.49
C SER A 145 -13.93 20.72 17.90
N THR A 146 -13.89 19.45 18.33
CA THR A 146 -12.84 19.01 19.26
C THR A 146 -11.71 18.39 18.45
N GLU A 147 -10.48 18.66 18.89
CA GLU A 147 -9.28 18.09 18.29
C GLU A 147 -9.24 16.55 18.29
N PRO A 148 -9.64 15.82 19.38
CA PRO A 148 -9.65 14.36 19.35
C PRO A 148 -10.70 13.76 18.42
N GLU A 149 -11.93 14.30 18.33
CA GLU A 149 -12.97 13.77 17.43
C GLU A 149 -12.52 13.85 15.95
N LYS A 150 -11.89 14.97 15.57
CA LYS A 150 -11.30 15.15 14.23
C LYS A 150 -10.16 14.17 13.97
N LYS A 151 -9.27 13.95 14.94
CA LYS A 151 -8.15 13.00 14.83
C LYS A 151 -8.63 11.55 14.71
N VAL A 152 -9.69 11.16 15.43
CA VAL A 152 -10.32 9.83 15.27
C VAL A 152 -10.88 9.67 13.85
N ALA A 153 -11.69 10.62 13.36
CA ALA A 153 -12.28 10.53 12.02
C ALA A 153 -11.23 10.52 10.89
N GLU A 154 -10.11 11.24 11.05
CA GLU A 154 -8.98 11.20 10.12
C GLU A 154 -8.26 9.84 10.15
N ALA A 155 -8.11 9.23 11.34
CA ALA A 155 -7.53 7.90 11.50
C ALA A 155 -8.44 6.80 10.93
N GLU A 156 -9.76 6.89 11.07
CA GLU A 156 -10.72 5.95 10.45
C GLU A 156 -10.63 5.98 8.92
N LYS A 157 -10.43 7.17 8.33
CA LYS A 157 -10.19 7.27 6.88
C LYS A 157 -8.86 6.62 6.47
N LYS A 158 -7.79 6.80 7.26
CA LYS A 158 -6.46 6.21 6.99
C LYS A 158 -6.45 4.68 7.13
N ASP A 159 -7.17 4.15 8.13
CA ASP A 159 -7.40 2.72 8.31
C ASP A 159 -8.15 2.11 7.11
N ALA A 160 -9.27 2.73 6.68
CA ALA A 160 -10.01 2.28 5.51
C ALA A 160 -9.18 2.33 4.21
N GLU A 161 -8.32 3.34 4.04
CA GLU A 161 -7.41 3.43 2.90
C GLU A 161 -6.31 2.35 2.93
N ALA A 162 -5.73 2.07 4.11
CA ALA A 162 -4.76 0.99 4.29
C ALA A 162 -5.39 -0.39 4.01
N LYS A 163 -6.59 -0.64 4.52
CA LYS A 163 -7.35 -1.88 4.28
C LYS A 163 -7.61 -2.11 2.81
N LYS A 164 -8.02 -1.07 2.07
CA LYS A 164 -8.18 -1.17 0.61
C LYS A 164 -6.85 -1.52 -0.09
N LYS A 165 -5.74 -0.88 0.28
CA LYS A 165 -4.41 -1.18 -0.30
C LYS A 165 -3.98 -2.63 -0.04
N ALA A 166 -4.26 -3.17 1.14
CA ALA A 166 -4.00 -4.57 1.46
C ALA A 166 -4.88 -5.54 0.64
N GLU A 167 -6.15 -5.22 0.39
CA GLU A 167 -7.02 -6.01 -0.51
C GLU A 167 -6.61 -5.91 -1.99
N ASP A 168 -6.30 -4.69 -2.47
CA ASP A 168 -5.81 -4.46 -3.84
C ASP A 168 -4.51 -5.25 -4.09
N GLN A 169 -3.53 -5.18 -3.17
CA GLN A 169 -2.27 -5.94 -3.22
C GLN A 169 -2.51 -7.45 -3.16
N LYS A 170 -3.46 -7.92 -2.34
CA LYS A 170 -3.80 -9.35 -2.22
C LYS A 170 -4.42 -9.90 -3.51
N GLU A 171 -5.19 -9.10 -4.22
CA GLU A 171 -5.75 -9.46 -5.53
C GLU A 171 -4.68 -9.44 -6.62
N GLU A 172 -3.73 -8.50 -6.57
CA GLU A 172 -2.56 -8.46 -7.46
C GLU A 172 -1.65 -9.68 -7.24
N ASP A 173 -1.27 -9.98 -5.99
CA ASP A 173 -0.51 -11.17 -5.60
C ASP A 173 -1.15 -12.46 -6.14
N ARG A 174 -2.48 -12.60 -5.97
CA ARG A 174 -3.25 -13.76 -6.42
C ARG A 174 -3.23 -13.93 -7.95
N ARG A 175 -3.15 -12.83 -8.71
CA ARG A 175 -3.09 -12.83 -10.18
C ARG A 175 -1.68 -13.08 -10.70
N ASN A 176 -0.69 -12.47 -10.06
CA ASN A 176 0.72 -12.55 -10.50
C ASN A 176 1.39 -13.85 -10.05
N TYR A 177 0.97 -14.42 -8.90
CA TYR A 177 1.56 -15.62 -8.30
C TYR A 177 0.51 -16.69 -7.95
N PRO A 178 -0.31 -17.17 -8.91
CA PRO A 178 -1.47 -18.04 -8.65
C PRO A 178 -1.12 -19.43 -8.09
N THR A 179 0.16 -19.84 -8.10
CA THR A 179 0.66 -21.11 -7.56
C THR A 179 1.44 -20.94 -6.24
N ASN A 180 1.50 -19.74 -5.68
CA ASN A 180 2.29 -19.44 -4.48
C ASN A 180 1.50 -19.70 -3.18
N THR A 181 2.09 -20.50 -2.29
CA THR A 181 1.53 -20.85 -0.97
C THR A 181 1.90 -19.87 0.15
N TYR A 182 2.79 -18.90 -0.12
CA TYR A 182 3.29 -17.92 0.85
C TYR A 182 2.87 -16.50 0.47
N LYS A 183 2.72 -15.60 1.45
CA LYS A 183 2.47 -14.17 1.16
C LYS A 183 3.71 -13.55 0.50
N THR A 184 3.52 -12.56 -0.37
CA THR A 184 4.65 -11.70 -0.75
C THR A 184 5.02 -10.78 0.43
N LEU A 185 6.24 -10.26 0.40
CA LEU A 185 6.68 -9.22 1.35
C LEU A 185 5.84 -7.94 1.21
N GLU A 186 5.21 -7.73 0.06
CA GLU A 186 4.43 -6.52 -0.25
C GLU A 186 3.01 -6.61 0.31
N LEU A 187 2.37 -7.77 0.21
CA LEU A 187 1.15 -8.06 0.97
C LEU A 187 1.43 -8.13 2.48
N GLU A 188 2.57 -8.66 2.91
CA GLU A 188 2.95 -8.71 4.33
C GLU A 188 3.13 -7.31 4.92
N ILE A 189 3.77 -6.38 4.20
CA ILE A 189 3.86 -4.96 4.57
C ILE A 189 2.47 -4.31 4.59
N ALA A 190 1.65 -4.48 3.54
CA ALA A 190 0.33 -3.85 3.46
C ALA A 190 -0.62 -4.35 4.56
N GLU A 191 -0.61 -5.64 4.89
CA GLU A 191 -1.32 -6.19 6.05
C GLU A 191 -0.76 -5.67 7.39
N PHE A 192 0.50 -5.27 7.45
CA PHE A 192 1.09 -4.71 8.67
C PHE A 192 0.76 -3.23 8.87
N ASP A 193 0.78 -2.44 7.80
CA ASP A 193 0.32 -1.04 7.81
C ASP A 193 -1.12 -0.93 8.33
N VAL A 194 -1.99 -1.87 7.94
CA VAL A 194 -3.35 -1.99 8.50
C VAL A 194 -3.31 -2.15 10.03
N LYS A 195 -2.55 -3.12 10.56
CA LYS A 195 -2.45 -3.36 12.01
C LYS A 195 -1.94 -2.12 12.78
N VAL A 196 -1.02 -1.37 12.17
CA VAL A 196 -0.53 -0.08 12.71
C VAL A 196 -1.64 0.96 12.74
N LYS A 197 -2.44 1.11 11.66
CA LYS A 197 -3.54 2.08 11.63
C LYS A 197 -4.74 1.70 12.49
N GLU A 198 -5.02 0.41 12.66
CA GLU A 198 -5.99 -0.07 13.65
C GLU A 198 -5.54 0.29 15.08
N ALA A 199 -4.26 0.11 15.41
CA ALA A 199 -3.71 0.44 16.73
C ALA A 199 -3.66 1.96 17.00
N GLU A 200 -3.23 2.76 16.01
CA GLU A 200 -3.26 4.22 16.10
C GLU A 200 -4.70 4.73 16.32
N LEU A 201 -5.67 4.12 15.64
CA LEU A 201 -7.09 4.42 15.77
C LEU A 201 -7.66 4.02 17.14
N GLU A 202 -7.31 2.84 17.67
CA GLU A 202 -7.73 2.41 19.00
C GLU A 202 -7.14 3.31 20.11
N LEU A 203 -5.85 3.66 19.99
CA LEU A 203 -5.19 4.61 20.88
C LEU A 203 -5.86 5.99 20.88
N LEU A 204 -6.26 6.50 19.70
CA LEU A 204 -7.00 7.76 19.58
C LEU A 204 -8.41 7.65 20.17
N LYS A 205 -9.09 6.50 20.01
CA LYS A 205 -10.39 6.22 20.62
C LYS A 205 -10.30 6.13 22.15
N GLU A 206 -9.26 5.53 22.72
CA GLU A 206 -9.04 5.50 24.18
C GLU A 206 -8.77 6.91 24.73
N LYS A 207 -7.89 7.67 24.08
CA LYS A 207 -7.56 9.06 24.46
C LYS A 207 -8.75 10.04 24.36
N ALA A 208 -9.78 9.69 23.58
CA ALA A 208 -11.03 10.44 23.43
C ALA A 208 -12.11 10.11 24.48
N LYS A 209 -11.95 9.05 25.29
CA LYS A 209 -12.93 8.69 26.33
C LYS A 209 -12.97 9.71 27.48
N GLU A 210 -14.17 9.92 28.03
CA GLU A 210 -14.40 10.90 29.12
C GLU A 210 -13.73 10.49 30.43
N SER A 211 -13.68 9.19 30.73
CA SER A 211 -12.84 8.61 31.78
C SER A 211 -11.53 8.10 31.17
N ARG A 212 -10.45 8.85 31.32
CA ARG A 212 -9.12 8.41 30.87
C ARG A 212 -8.56 7.35 31.81
N ASP A 213 -8.38 6.16 31.28
CA ASP A 213 -7.66 5.06 31.92
C ASP A 213 -6.20 5.13 31.50
N GLU A 214 -5.34 5.67 32.36
CA GLU A 214 -3.92 5.86 32.03
C GLU A 214 -3.16 4.56 31.80
N GLU A 215 -3.61 3.44 32.38
CA GLU A 215 -2.97 2.14 32.23
C GLU A 215 -3.28 1.57 30.84
N LYS A 216 -4.55 1.63 30.40
CA LYS A 216 -4.95 1.28 29.03
C LYS A 216 -4.30 2.18 27.97
N ILE A 217 -4.19 3.49 28.23
CA ILE A 217 -3.53 4.41 27.29
C ILE A 217 -2.05 4.02 27.12
N LYS A 218 -1.32 3.74 28.22
CA LYS A 218 0.09 3.29 28.14
C LYS A 218 0.22 1.93 27.45
N GLN A 219 -0.72 1.00 27.66
CA GLN A 219 -0.75 -0.27 26.95
C GLN A 219 -0.94 -0.09 25.43
N ALA A 220 -1.89 0.77 25.02
CA ALA A 220 -2.13 1.06 23.61
C ALA A 220 -0.98 1.85 22.95
N GLU A 221 -0.28 2.72 23.70
CA GLU A 221 0.94 3.39 23.23
C GLU A 221 2.07 2.38 22.95
N ALA A 222 2.32 1.45 23.87
CA ALA A 222 3.31 0.39 23.69
C ALA A 222 2.95 -0.59 22.55
N GLU A 223 1.67 -0.85 22.33
CA GLU A 223 1.22 -1.68 21.20
C GLU A 223 1.41 -0.98 19.84
N VAL A 224 1.16 0.34 19.76
CA VAL A 224 1.46 1.14 18.57
C VAL A 224 2.96 1.18 18.30
N GLU A 225 3.79 1.42 19.31
CA GLU A 225 5.26 1.45 19.18
C GLU A 225 5.82 0.10 18.70
N SER A 226 5.36 -1.00 19.31
CA SER A 226 5.72 -2.37 18.93
C SER A 226 5.38 -2.67 17.46
N LYS A 227 4.16 -2.31 17.02
CA LYS A 227 3.73 -2.50 15.63
C LYS A 227 4.49 -1.60 14.65
N GLN A 228 4.76 -0.35 15.01
CA GLN A 228 5.56 0.56 14.16
C GLN A 228 7.02 0.06 14.01
N ALA A 229 7.61 -0.53 15.05
CA ALA A 229 8.93 -1.15 14.97
C ALA A 229 8.94 -2.40 14.06
N GLU A 230 7.88 -3.20 14.05
CA GLU A 230 7.77 -4.36 13.15
C GLU A 230 7.51 -3.96 11.69
N ALA A 231 6.67 -2.94 11.44
CA ALA A 231 6.52 -2.35 10.10
C ALA A 231 7.86 -1.80 9.56
N THR A 232 8.58 -1.02 10.39
CA THR A 232 9.92 -0.51 10.07
C THR A 232 10.91 -1.64 9.76
N ARG A 233 10.81 -2.79 10.44
CA ARG A 233 11.62 -3.98 10.13
C ARG A 233 11.28 -4.58 8.76
N LEU A 234 10.01 -4.67 8.38
CA LEU A 234 9.59 -5.19 7.08
C LEU A 234 10.04 -4.28 5.92
N GLU A 235 9.93 -2.95 6.10
CA GLU A 235 10.42 -1.99 5.10
C GLU A 235 11.96 -2.03 4.97
N ASN A 236 12.70 -2.16 6.07
CA ASN A 236 14.15 -2.38 6.00
C ASN A 236 14.49 -3.66 5.21
N ILE A 237 13.78 -4.78 5.46
CA ILE A 237 13.95 -6.03 4.67
C ILE A 237 13.65 -5.78 3.18
N LYS A 238 12.63 -4.97 2.84
CA LYS A 238 12.34 -4.61 1.44
C LYS A 238 13.46 -3.80 0.81
N THR A 239 14.01 -2.79 1.50
CA THR A 239 15.11 -1.98 0.97
C THR A 239 16.42 -2.76 0.85
N ASP A 240 16.74 -3.64 1.80
CA ASP A 240 17.96 -4.45 1.73
C ASP A 240 17.89 -5.54 0.65
N ARG A 241 16.72 -6.17 0.44
CA ARG A 241 16.51 -7.05 -0.73
C ARG A 241 16.69 -6.29 -2.04
N LYS A 242 16.20 -5.05 -2.15
CA LYS A 242 16.38 -4.21 -3.34
C LYS A 242 17.85 -3.84 -3.58
N LYS A 243 18.62 -3.48 -2.53
CA LYS A 243 20.07 -3.24 -2.61
C LYS A 243 20.82 -4.49 -3.09
N ALA A 244 20.49 -5.66 -2.54
CA ALA A 244 21.12 -6.94 -2.90
C ALA A 244 20.82 -7.35 -4.35
N GLU A 245 19.59 -7.11 -4.84
CA GLU A 245 19.22 -7.34 -6.24
C GLU A 245 19.98 -6.41 -7.20
N GLU A 246 20.15 -5.14 -6.83
CA GLU A 246 20.94 -4.18 -7.63
C GLU A 246 22.43 -4.56 -7.66
N GLU A 247 23.00 -4.97 -6.53
CA GLU A 247 24.38 -5.44 -6.45
C GLU A 247 24.59 -6.73 -7.27
N ALA A 248 23.61 -7.64 -7.27
CA ALA A 248 23.62 -8.84 -8.09
C ALA A 248 23.61 -8.52 -9.60
N LYS A 249 22.82 -7.52 -10.04
CA LYS A 249 22.81 -7.04 -11.43
C LYS A 249 24.13 -6.41 -11.82
N ARG A 250 24.67 -5.51 -11.00
CA ARG A 250 26.00 -4.90 -11.20
C ARG A 250 27.11 -5.96 -11.36
N LYS A 251 27.04 -7.06 -10.59
CA LYS A 251 27.97 -8.22 -10.70
C LYS A 251 27.73 -9.05 -11.96
N ALA A 252 26.49 -9.24 -12.40
CA ALA A 252 26.17 -9.91 -13.66
C ALA A 252 26.69 -9.12 -14.87
N ASP A 253 26.47 -7.79 -14.88
CA ASP A 253 26.95 -6.89 -15.94
C ASP A 253 28.48 -6.83 -16.01
N ALA A 254 29.16 -6.83 -14.86
CA ALA A 254 30.63 -6.90 -14.80
C ALA A 254 31.14 -8.22 -15.42
N LYS A 255 30.53 -9.36 -15.05
CA LYS A 255 30.90 -10.68 -15.59
C LYS A 255 30.61 -10.81 -17.09
N LEU A 256 29.55 -10.17 -17.59
CA LEU A 256 29.26 -10.05 -19.02
C LEU A 256 30.32 -9.22 -19.76
N LYS A 257 30.84 -8.16 -19.14
CA LYS A 257 31.94 -7.36 -19.71
C LYS A 257 33.26 -8.14 -19.75
N GLU A 258 33.61 -8.86 -18.69
CA GLU A 258 34.81 -9.74 -18.68
C GLU A 258 34.73 -10.83 -19.77
N ALA A 259 33.56 -11.48 -19.92
CA ALA A 259 33.34 -12.49 -20.95
C ALA A 259 33.52 -11.93 -22.38
N ASN A 260 33.11 -10.69 -22.63
CA ASN A 260 33.26 -10.01 -23.92
C ASN A 260 34.68 -9.47 -24.18
N VAL A 261 35.52 -9.30 -23.16
CA VAL A 261 36.95 -9.00 -23.35
C VAL A 261 37.69 -10.29 -23.73
N ALA A 262 37.37 -11.42 -23.09
CA ALA A 262 38.02 -12.71 -23.34
C ALA A 262 37.83 -13.25 -24.78
N THR A 263 36.77 -12.84 -25.48
CA THR A 263 36.50 -13.23 -26.87
C THR A 263 37.21 -12.36 -27.92
N SER A 264 37.87 -11.27 -27.52
CA SER A 264 38.51 -10.30 -28.42
C SER A 264 39.88 -10.75 -28.97
N ASP A 265 40.56 -11.70 -28.29
CA ASP A 265 42.00 -11.95 -28.50
C ASP A 265 42.33 -13.32 -29.17
N GLN A 266 41.36 -13.98 -29.80
CA GLN A 266 41.60 -15.22 -30.58
C GLN A 266 41.66 -14.96 -32.09
N GLY A 267 42.69 -14.20 -32.51
CA GLY A 267 42.81 -13.63 -33.87
C GLY A 267 43.95 -14.16 -34.75
N LYS A 268 44.55 -15.35 -34.53
CA LYS A 268 45.62 -15.88 -35.42
C LYS A 268 45.85 -17.40 -35.35
N PRO A 269 45.95 -18.10 -36.51
CA PRO A 269 46.40 -19.51 -36.59
C PRO A 269 47.89 -19.67 -36.95
N LYS A 270 48.39 -20.92 -36.84
CA LYS A 270 49.79 -21.42 -36.99
C LYS A 270 50.62 -21.32 -35.68
N GLY A 271 51.47 -22.29 -35.31
CA GLY A 271 51.84 -23.51 -36.04
C GLY A 271 52.59 -24.58 -35.20
N ARG A 272 52.94 -25.68 -35.87
CA ARG A 272 53.40 -26.98 -35.32
C ARG A 272 54.90 -27.02 -34.96
N ALA A 273 55.23 -27.45 -33.75
CA ALA A 273 56.57 -27.92 -33.34
C ALA A 273 56.46 -29.11 -32.34
N LYS A 274 57.55 -29.88 -32.09
CA LYS A 274 57.51 -31.13 -31.28
C LYS A 274 58.77 -31.33 -30.42
N ARG A 275 58.55 -31.84 -29.19
CA ARG A 275 59.48 -32.52 -28.25
C ARG A 275 60.61 -31.71 -27.60
N GLY A 276 60.75 -31.93 -26.28
CA GLY A 276 61.91 -31.60 -25.45
C GLY A 276 61.66 -32.02 -23.99
N VAL A 277 62.24 -33.16 -23.57
CA VAL A 277 62.29 -33.70 -22.19
C VAL A 277 63.66 -34.39 -22.10
N PRO A 278 64.57 -33.96 -21.21
CA PRO A 278 64.61 -34.37 -19.79
C PRO A 278 64.89 -33.17 -18.84
N GLY A 279 65.04 -33.31 -17.51
CA GLY A 279 65.05 -34.48 -16.64
C GLY A 279 65.07 -34.11 -15.15
N GLU A 280 65.08 -35.13 -14.28
CA GLU A 280 65.00 -35.06 -12.82
C GLU A 280 66.38 -34.91 -12.13
N LEU A 281 66.46 -34.17 -11.01
CA LEU A 281 67.42 -34.39 -9.89
C LEU A 281 67.10 -33.45 -8.69
N ALA A 282 67.67 -33.73 -7.51
CA ALA A 282 67.27 -33.14 -6.22
C ALA A 282 68.38 -32.36 -5.46
N THR A 283 67.94 -31.63 -4.41
CA THR A 283 68.61 -31.08 -3.20
C THR A 283 70.12 -31.30 -2.99
N PRO A 284 70.85 -30.30 -2.43
CA PRO A 284 71.21 -30.40 -1.00
C PRO A 284 71.34 -29.07 -0.19
N ASP A 285 71.61 -29.25 1.11
CA ASP A 285 71.62 -28.31 2.26
C ASP A 285 72.68 -27.19 2.34
N LYS A 286 72.36 -26.19 3.19
CA LYS A 286 73.22 -25.58 4.25
C LYS A 286 72.39 -24.55 5.07
N LYS A 287 72.39 -24.43 6.42
CA LYS A 287 73.38 -24.59 7.52
C LYS A 287 74.57 -23.61 7.38
N GLU A 288 75.07 -22.89 8.39
CA GLU A 288 74.86 -22.88 9.84
C GLU A 288 75.45 -21.56 10.41
N ASN A 289 75.07 -21.11 11.62
CA ASN A 289 75.96 -20.52 12.65
C ASN A 289 75.17 -19.85 13.80
N ASP A 290 75.13 -20.52 14.96
CA ASP A 290 74.91 -19.89 16.26
C ASP A 290 76.28 -19.60 16.92
N ALA A 291 76.36 -18.54 17.73
CA ALA A 291 77.50 -18.29 18.60
C ALA A 291 77.02 -17.85 20.00
N LYS A 292 76.99 -18.80 20.94
CA LYS A 292 76.77 -18.52 22.37
C LYS A 292 78.11 -18.37 23.08
N SER A 293 78.22 -17.34 23.91
CA SER A 293 79.08 -17.36 25.10
C SER A 293 78.35 -16.70 26.25
N SER A 294 78.60 -17.18 27.46
CA SER A 294 77.99 -16.69 28.69
C SER A 294 78.91 -15.69 29.38
N ASP A 295 78.34 -14.68 30.05
CA ASP A 295 78.80 -14.32 31.39
C ASP A 295 77.64 -13.75 32.22
N SER A 296 77.93 -13.47 33.48
CA SER A 296 77.05 -13.16 34.58
C SER A 296 77.14 -11.69 34.98
N SER A 297 76.10 -11.16 35.65
CA SER A 297 76.22 -10.41 36.91
C SER A 297 74.84 -9.88 37.36
N VAL A 298 74.64 -9.86 38.68
CA VAL A 298 73.67 -9.08 39.49
C VAL A 298 72.42 -8.51 38.78
N GLY A 299 71.24 -8.99 39.19
CA GLY A 299 69.96 -8.32 38.94
C GLY A 299 69.59 -7.33 40.05
N GLU A 300 68.85 -6.29 39.69
CA GLU A 300 68.15 -5.36 40.59
C GLU A 300 66.68 -5.25 40.14
N GLU A 301 65.74 -5.15 41.07
CA GLU A 301 64.31 -5.33 40.79
C GLU A 301 63.68 -4.14 40.05
N THR A 302 63.20 -4.35 38.82
CA THR A 302 62.18 -3.50 38.21
C THR A 302 61.05 -4.32 37.55
N LEU A 303 59.83 -3.84 37.78
CA LEU A 303 58.55 -4.52 37.58
C LEU A 303 58.31 -5.05 36.14
N PRO A 304 57.60 -6.19 35.96
CA PRO A 304 57.23 -6.69 34.64
C PRO A 304 56.22 -5.74 33.95
N SER A 305 56.58 -5.26 32.76
CA SER A 305 55.81 -4.24 32.04
C SER A 305 54.48 -4.76 31.45
N SER A 306 53.49 -3.87 31.37
CA SER A 306 52.13 -4.13 30.88
C SER A 306 52.07 -4.66 29.45
N SER A 307 52.98 -4.19 28.59
CA SER A 307 52.94 -4.37 27.12
C SER A 307 53.02 -5.83 26.66
N LEU A 308 53.78 -6.69 27.35
CA LEU A 308 53.84 -8.13 27.03
C LEU A 308 52.49 -8.85 27.22
N LYS A 309 51.57 -8.27 28.01
CA LYS A 309 50.27 -8.86 28.35
C LYS A 309 49.15 -8.45 27.38
N SER A 310 49.29 -7.33 26.66
CA SER A 310 48.35 -6.91 25.62
C SER A 310 48.61 -7.62 24.28
N GLY A 311 49.87 -7.69 23.83
CA GLY A 311 50.24 -8.36 22.56
C GLY A 311 49.78 -9.82 22.50
N LYS A 312 49.85 -10.55 23.61
CA LYS A 312 49.36 -11.95 23.69
C LYS A 312 47.84 -12.07 23.53
N LYS A 313 47.06 -11.07 23.98
CA LYS A 313 45.59 -11.03 23.76
C LYS A 313 45.24 -10.76 22.30
N VAL A 314 45.97 -9.84 21.64
CA VAL A 314 45.77 -9.52 20.22
C VAL A 314 45.96 -10.77 19.37
N ALA A 315 47.08 -11.49 19.55
CA ALA A 315 47.35 -12.73 18.83
C ALA A 315 46.30 -13.84 19.07
N GLU A 316 45.73 -13.92 20.28
CA GLU A 316 44.64 -14.87 20.58
C GLU A 316 43.33 -14.50 19.85
N ALA A 317 43.02 -13.20 19.74
CA ALA A 317 41.86 -12.71 19.00
C ALA A 317 42.04 -12.87 17.48
N GLU A 318 43.23 -12.62 16.94
CA GLU A 318 43.54 -12.83 15.51
C GLU A 318 43.35 -14.30 15.09
N LYS A 319 43.80 -15.24 15.92
CA LYS A 319 43.57 -16.68 15.70
C LYS A 319 42.09 -17.05 15.68
N LYS A 320 41.25 -16.42 16.53
CA LYS A 320 39.80 -16.64 16.55
C LYS A 320 39.11 -16.08 15.30
N VAL A 321 39.57 -14.95 14.78
CA VAL A 321 39.13 -14.41 13.47
C VAL A 321 39.49 -15.38 12.34
N GLU A 322 40.71 -15.91 12.31
CA GLU A 322 41.14 -16.88 11.30
C GLU A 322 40.31 -18.17 11.34
N GLU A 323 40.03 -18.70 12.53
CA GLU A 323 39.20 -19.90 12.71
C GLU A 323 37.75 -19.67 12.24
N ALA A 324 37.14 -18.52 12.58
CA ALA A 324 35.81 -18.15 12.11
C ALA A 324 35.77 -17.94 10.59
N GLU A 325 36.78 -17.26 10.03
CA GLU A 325 36.89 -17.07 8.57
C GLU A 325 37.01 -18.41 7.83
N LYS A 326 37.73 -19.38 8.41
CA LYS A 326 37.80 -20.72 7.84
C LYS A 326 36.43 -21.39 7.84
N LYS A 327 35.70 -21.40 8.96
CA LYS A 327 34.34 -21.98 9.05
C LYS A 327 33.38 -21.36 8.03
N ALA A 328 33.42 -20.04 7.85
CA ALA A 328 32.60 -19.35 6.84
C ALA A 328 33.00 -19.71 5.39
N LYS A 329 34.29 -19.94 5.10
CA LYS A 329 34.76 -20.42 3.78
C LYS A 329 34.37 -21.87 3.53
N ASP A 330 34.48 -22.73 4.55
CA ASP A 330 34.12 -24.15 4.47
C ASP A 330 32.59 -24.30 4.25
N GLN A 331 31.75 -23.59 5.02
CA GLN A 331 30.29 -23.56 4.82
C GLN A 331 29.91 -23.05 3.42
N LYS A 332 30.59 -22.01 2.91
CA LYS A 332 30.34 -21.46 1.58
C LYS A 332 30.66 -22.45 0.45
N GLU A 333 31.62 -23.32 0.64
CA GLU A 333 31.96 -24.39 -0.32
C GLU A 333 30.99 -25.57 -0.21
N GLU A 334 30.49 -25.89 1.00
CA GLU A 334 29.41 -26.87 1.19
C GLU A 334 28.10 -26.39 0.54
N ASP A 335 27.68 -25.16 0.79
CA ASP A 335 26.51 -24.53 0.16
C ASP A 335 26.60 -24.58 -1.38
N ARG A 336 27.79 -24.29 -1.94
CA ARG A 336 28.04 -24.31 -3.38
C ARG A 336 27.96 -25.72 -3.99
N ARG A 337 28.15 -26.77 -3.18
CA ARG A 337 28.03 -28.18 -3.58
C ARG A 337 26.61 -28.70 -3.44
N ASN A 338 25.93 -28.34 -2.35
CA ASN A 338 24.57 -28.79 -2.06
C ASN A 338 23.51 -28.01 -2.87
N TYR A 339 23.77 -26.74 -3.18
CA TYR A 339 22.84 -25.83 -3.86
C TYR A 339 23.50 -25.05 -5.02
N PRO A 340 24.07 -25.73 -6.05
CA PRO A 340 24.89 -25.10 -7.10
C PRO A 340 24.14 -24.10 -8.01
N THR A 341 22.80 -24.09 -7.98
CA THR A 341 21.93 -23.17 -8.72
C THR A 341 21.32 -22.06 -7.87
N ASN A 342 21.59 -22.02 -6.55
CA ASN A 342 21.02 -21.03 -5.66
C ASN A 342 21.76 -19.69 -5.76
N THR A 343 21.00 -18.60 -5.96
CA THR A 343 21.50 -17.22 -6.06
C THR A 343 21.54 -16.50 -4.71
N TYR A 344 20.88 -17.04 -3.68
CA TYR A 344 20.78 -16.48 -2.33
C TYR A 344 21.70 -17.22 -1.33
N LYS A 345 22.17 -16.54 -0.29
CA LYS A 345 22.93 -17.18 0.79
C LYS A 345 22.02 -18.12 1.62
N THR A 346 22.58 -19.16 2.21
CA THR A 346 21.90 -19.93 3.26
C THR A 346 21.92 -19.15 4.58
N LEU A 347 21.04 -19.54 5.51
CA LEU A 347 21.03 -18.99 6.86
C LEU A 347 22.30 -19.41 7.63
N GLU A 348 22.77 -20.63 7.36
CA GLU A 348 23.99 -21.22 7.92
C GLU A 348 25.25 -20.42 7.54
N LEU A 349 25.38 -20.04 6.26
CA LEU A 349 26.44 -19.14 5.79
C LEU A 349 26.28 -17.71 6.32
N GLU A 350 25.05 -17.20 6.42
CA GLU A 350 24.80 -15.87 6.99
C GLU A 350 25.19 -15.80 8.49
N ILE A 351 24.94 -16.85 9.25
CA ILE A 351 25.40 -17.02 10.64
C ILE A 351 26.93 -17.10 10.70
N ALA A 352 27.56 -17.91 9.85
CA ALA A 352 29.02 -18.05 9.83
C ALA A 352 29.73 -16.74 9.43
N GLU A 353 29.22 -16.00 8.45
CA GLU A 353 29.69 -14.66 8.13
C GLU A 353 29.44 -13.65 9.26
N SER A 354 28.40 -13.84 10.08
CA SER A 354 28.10 -12.97 11.22
C SER A 354 29.07 -13.20 12.40
N ASP A 355 29.42 -14.45 12.73
CA ASP A 355 30.47 -14.73 13.73
C ASP A 355 31.82 -14.12 13.30
N VAL A 356 32.17 -14.16 12.01
CA VAL A 356 33.35 -13.46 11.48
C VAL A 356 33.31 -11.94 11.74
N LYS A 357 32.15 -11.28 11.61
CA LYS A 357 32.00 -9.85 11.95
C LYS A 357 32.23 -9.63 13.44
N VAL A 358 31.60 -10.45 14.30
CA VAL A 358 31.74 -10.38 15.77
C VAL A 358 33.21 -10.53 16.17
N LYS A 359 33.92 -11.55 15.67
CA LYS A 359 35.33 -11.77 16.00
C LYS A 359 36.25 -10.65 15.51
N LYS A 360 35.91 -9.99 14.39
CA LYS A 360 36.67 -8.82 13.90
C LYS A 360 36.44 -7.58 14.79
N ALA A 361 35.21 -7.32 15.22
CA ALA A 361 34.92 -6.26 16.18
C ALA A 361 35.59 -6.54 17.56
N GLU A 362 35.56 -7.78 18.04
CA GLU A 362 36.29 -8.20 19.26
C GLU A 362 37.80 -7.95 19.13
N LEU A 363 38.38 -8.26 17.97
CA LEU A 363 39.79 -8.01 17.68
C LEU A 363 40.14 -6.51 17.63
N GLU A 364 39.29 -5.70 16.99
CA GLU A 364 39.48 -4.25 16.90
C GLU A 364 39.40 -3.60 18.28
N LEU A 365 38.42 -3.98 19.10
CA LEU A 365 38.35 -3.58 20.50
C LEU A 365 39.61 -3.96 21.30
N VAL A 366 40.09 -5.21 21.16
CA VAL A 366 41.33 -5.66 21.83
C VAL A 366 42.57 -4.91 21.32
N LYS A 367 42.56 -4.41 20.08
CA LYS A 367 43.61 -3.54 19.53
C LYS A 367 43.53 -2.11 20.06
N GLU A 368 42.34 -1.51 20.20
CA GLU A 368 42.20 -0.18 20.82
C GLU A 368 42.56 -0.18 22.32
N GLU A 369 42.12 -1.19 23.09
CA GLU A 369 42.49 -1.32 24.52
C GLU A 369 44.00 -1.54 24.75
N ALA A 370 44.73 -1.98 23.71
CA ALA A 370 46.16 -2.24 23.72
C ALA A 370 47.05 -1.04 23.32
N LYS A 371 46.48 0.06 22.81
CA LYS A 371 47.23 1.28 22.47
C LYS A 371 47.55 2.11 23.71
N GLU A 372 48.71 2.76 23.69
CA GLU A 372 49.06 3.83 24.61
C GLU A 372 49.54 5.05 23.79
N PRO A 373 49.03 6.28 24.03
CA PRO A 373 47.92 6.60 24.95
C PRO A 373 46.59 5.96 24.54
N ARG A 374 45.73 5.68 25.51
CA ARG A 374 44.39 5.15 25.27
C ARG A 374 43.42 6.25 24.85
N ASP A 375 42.54 5.89 23.92
CA ASP A 375 41.44 6.72 23.47
C ASP A 375 40.12 6.13 24.00
N GLU A 376 39.61 6.69 25.10
CA GLU A 376 38.42 6.16 25.77
C GLU A 376 37.15 6.27 24.91
N GLU A 377 37.08 7.26 24.01
CA GLU A 377 35.94 7.44 23.11
C GLU A 377 35.91 6.35 22.04
N LYS A 378 37.05 6.06 21.40
CA LYS A 378 37.18 4.93 20.45
C LYS A 378 36.96 3.57 21.11
N ILE A 379 37.47 3.35 22.32
CA ILE A 379 37.22 2.11 23.07
C ILE A 379 35.72 1.94 23.38
N LYS A 380 35.00 3.05 23.64
CA LYS A 380 33.54 3.04 23.87
C LYS A 380 32.75 2.77 22.59
N GLN A 381 33.17 3.36 21.46
CA GLN A 381 32.61 3.08 20.13
C GLN A 381 32.80 1.61 19.74
N ALA A 382 34.01 1.06 19.88
CA ALA A 382 34.31 -0.33 19.57
C ALA A 382 33.50 -1.33 20.44
N LYS A 383 33.22 -0.99 21.72
CA LYS A 383 32.33 -1.79 22.58
C LYS A 383 30.89 -1.80 22.09
N ALA A 384 30.36 -0.66 21.67
CA ALA A 384 29.02 -0.57 21.09
C ALA A 384 28.90 -1.33 19.75
N GLU A 385 29.96 -1.35 18.93
CA GLU A 385 29.98 -2.15 17.71
C GLU A 385 30.03 -3.66 17.99
N VAL A 386 30.85 -4.11 18.94
CA VAL A 386 30.86 -5.53 19.39
C VAL A 386 29.46 -5.96 19.86
N GLU A 387 28.80 -5.16 20.71
CA GLU A 387 27.45 -5.44 21.20
C GLU A 387 26.42 -5.49 20.05
N SER A 388 26.50 -4.55 19.11
CA SER A 388 25.65 -4.53 17.90
C SER A 388 25.82 -5.80 17.05
N LYS A 389 27.05 -6.23 16.80
CA LYS A 389 27.32 -7.47 16.03
C LYS A 389 26.93 -8.73 16.79
N GLN A 390 27.10 -8.76 18.10
CA GLN A 390 26.67 -9.89 18.92
C GLN A 390 25.14 -10.03 18.94
N ALA A 391 24.41 -8.92 18.94
CA ALA A 391 22.95 -8.91 18.76
C ALA A 391 22.52 -9.37 17.35
N GLU A 392 23.23 -8.94 16.30
CA GLU A 392 23.04 -9.38 14.90
C GLU A 392 23.16 -10.91 14.79
N ALA A 393 24.23 -11.50 15.34
CA ALA A 393 24.46 -12.95 15.35
C ALA A 393 23.43 -13.72 16.21
N THR A 394 23.11 -13.23 17.41
CA THR A 394 22.13 -13.87 18.31
C THR A 394 20.74 -13.95 17.68
N ARG A 395 20.35 -12.92 16.92
CA ARG A 395 19.08 -12.88 16.18
C ARG A 395 19.02 -13.94 15.06
N LEU A 396 20.12 -14.19 14.36
CA LEU A 396 20.17 -15.20 13.28
C LEU A 396 20.05 -16.63 13.82
N GLU A 397 20.73 -16.98 14.92
CA GLU A 397 20.57 -18.28 15.59
C GLU A 397 19.15 -18.47 16.19
N LYS A 398 18.50 -17.38 16.64
CA LYS A 398 17.08 -17.44 17.00
C LYS A 398 16.20 -17.77 15.79
N ILE A 399 16.41 -17.11 14.65
CA ILE A 399 15.67 -17.38 13.39
C ILE A 399 15.86 -18.84 12.94
N LYS A 400 17.07 -19.39 13.07
CA LYS A 400 17.38 -20.81 12.80
C LYS A 400 16.57 -21.76 13.69
N THR A 401 16.52 -21.43 14.99
CA THR A 401 15.76 -22.20 16.00
C THR A 401 14.26 -22.15 15.73
N ASP A 402 13.70 -20.98 15.47
CA ASP A 402 12.28 -20.78 15.18
C ASP A 402 11.88 -21.46 13.85
N ARG A 403 12.72 -21.38 12.81
CA ARG A 403 12.51 -22.09 11.52
C ARG A 403 12.52 -23.61 11.71
N LYS A 404 13.49 -24.16 12.47
CA LYS A 404 13.56 -25.60 12.76
C LYS A 404 12.33 -26.08 13.55
N LYS A 405 11.82 -25.27 14.48
CA LYS A 405 10.57 -25.55 15.22
C LYS A 405 9.34 -25.55 14.30
N ALA A 406 9.25 -24.58 13.37
CA ALA A 406 8.17 -24.54 12.39
C ALA A 406 8.20 -25.74 11.41
N GLU A 407 9.39 -26.21 11.02
CA GLU A 407 9.55 -27.39 10.17
C GLU A 407 9.17 -28.70 10.90
N GLU A 408 9.54 -28.83 12.18
CA GLU A 408 9.04 -29.89 13.08
C GLU A 408 7.50 -29.88 13.18
N GLU A 409 6.90 -28.70 13.38
CA GLU A 409 5.45 -28.56 13.49
C GLU A 409 4.72 -28.87 12.18
N ALA A 410 5.28 -28.45 11.04
CA ALA A 410 4.75 -28.78 9.71
C ALA A 410 4.80 -30.29 9.43
N LYS A 411 5.90 -30.97 9.77
CA LYS A 411 6.03 -32.43 9.64
C LYS A 411 5.05 -33.19 10.53
N ARG A 412 4.78 -32.68 11.74
CA ARG A 412 3.76 -33.25 12.65
C ARG A 412 2.35 -33.12 12.06
N LYS A 413 1.99 -31.95 11.51
CA LYS A 413 0.68 -31.71 10.88
C LYS A 413 0.49 -32.55 9.61
N ALA A 414 1.51 -32.68 8.76
CA ALA A 414 1.45 -33.57 7.59
C ALA A 414 1.24 -35.04 7.98
N ALA A 415 1.95 -35.53 9.01
CA ALA A 415 1.78 -36.87 9.57
C ALA A 415 0.45 -37.07 10.34
N GLU A 416 -0.29 -36.00 10.60
CA GLU A 416 -1.64 -36.02 11.17
C GLU A 416 -2.70 -36.04 10.04
N GLU A 417 -2.54 -35.23 8.98
CA GLU A 417 -3.41 -35.27 7.80
C GLU A 417 -3.39 -36.63 7.08
N ASP A 418 -2.22 -37.27 6.91
CA ASP A 418 -2.15 -38.58 6.25
C ASP A 418 -2.81 -39.70 7.08
N LYS A 419 -2.91 -39.54 8.41
CA LYS A 419 -3.70 -40.45 9.26
C LYS A 419 -5.21 -40.24 9.14
N VAL A 420 -5.67 -39.08 8.66
CA VAL A 420 -7.09 -38.81 8.42
C VAL A 420 -7.57 -39.40 7.09
N LYS A 421 -6.65 -39.64 6.13
CA LYS A 421 -6.98 -40.20 4.80
C LYS A 421 -7.22 -41.72 4.80
N GLU A 422 -6.80 -42.44 5.84
CA GLU A 422 -6.87 -43.91 5.90
C GLU A 422 -8.21 -44.44 6.46
N LYS A 423 -9.35 -43.91 5.97
CA LYS A 423 -10.69 -44.38 6.33
C LYS A 423 -11.56 -44.55 5.07
N PRO A 424 -12.22 -45.72 4.84
CA PRO A 424 -12.91 -45.98 3.58
C PRO A 424 -14.11 -45.06 3.32
N ALA A 425 -14.29 -44.65 2.06
CA ALA A 425 -15.43 -43.88 1.61
C ALA A 425 -16.61 -44.78 1.22
N GLU A 426 -17.82 -44.39 1.62
CA GLU A 426 -19.08 -45.06 1.26
C GLU A 426 -19.77 -44.31 0.09
N GLN A 427 -20.30 -45.04 -0.89
CA GLN A 427 -20.84 -44.45 -2.13
C GLN A 427 -22.31 -44.02 -2.00
N PRO A 428 -22.69 -42.80 -2.43
CA PRO A 428 -24.08 -42.46 -2.72
C PRO A 428 -24.48 -42.88 -4.15
N GLN A 429 -25.64 -43.52 -4.30
CA GLN A 429 -26.24 -43.86 -5.60
C GLN A 429 -26.98 -42.67 -6.24
N PRO A 430 -27.12 -42.62 -7.59
CA PRO A 430 -27.89 -41.60 -8.29
C PRO A 430 -29.41 -41.89 -8.29
N ALA A 431 -30.21 -40.82 -8.39
CA ALA A 431 -31.68 -40.87 -8.53
C ALA A 431 -32.15 -40.30 -9.90
N PRO A 432 -33.29 -40.73 -10.46
CA PRO A 432 -33.66 -40.50 -11.86
C PRO A 432 -34.47 -39.21 -12.11
N ALA A 433 -34.55 -38.81 -13.39
CA ALA A 433 -35.23 -37.59 -13.85
C ALA A 433 -36.73 -37.80 -14.21
N PRO A 434 -37.59 -36.77 -14.03
CA PRO A 434 -39.01 -36.80 -14.43
C PRO A 434 -39.25 -36.36 -15.90
N GLN A 435 -40.43 -36.68 -16.43
CA GLN A 435 -40.88 -36.40 -17.81
C GLN A 435 -41.86 -35.20 -17.91
N PRO A 436 -42.19 -34.69 -19.13
CA PRO A 436 -42.79 -33.36 -19.33
C PRO A 436 -44.33 -33.30 -19.34
N GLU A 437 -44.88 -32.09 -19.11
CA GLU A 437 -46.31 -31.77 -19.19
C GLU A 437 -46.74 -31.08 -20.51
N LYS A 438 -48.06 -30.93 -20.70
CA LYS A 438 -48.73 -30.48 -21.96
C LYS A 438 -49.02 -28.96 -22.01
N PRO A 439 -49.25 -28.38 -23.21
CA PRO A 439 -49.43 -26.93 -23.40
C PRO A 439 -50.89 -26.43 -23.34
N ALA A 440 -51.04 -25.10 -23.29
CA ALA A 440 -52.30 -24.35 -23.16
C ALA A 440 -53.08 -24.12 -24.49
N PRO A 441 -54.40 -23.79 -24.44
CA PRO A 441 -55.25 -23.63 -25.63
C PRO A 441 -55.23 -22.23 -26.30
N LYS A 442 -55.59 -22.20 -27.60
CA LYS A 442 -55.74 -21.00 -28.45
C LYS A 442 -57.04 -20.22 -28.22
N PRO A 443 -57.16 -19.00 -28.80
CA PRO A 443 -58.19 -18.84 -29.84
C PRO A 443 -57.79 -17.98 -31.07
N LYS A 444 -58.30 -18.38 -32.27
CA LYS A 444 -58.64 -17.53 -33.46
C LYS A 444 -57.50 -16.84 -34.26
N THR A 445 -57.53 -16.67 -35.60
CA THR A 445 -58.21 -17.36 -36.74
C THR A 445 -57.57 -16.96 -38.10
N SER A 446 -57.92 -17.68 -39.18
CA SER A 446 -57.87 -17.35 -40.63
C SER A 446 -56.68 -17.84 -41.49
N SER A 447 -57.02 -18.56 -42.57
CA SER A 447 -56.20 -19.02 -43.73
C SER A 447 -54.88 -19.78 -43.48
N ASP A 448 -54.40 -20.73 -44.29
CA ASP A 448 -54.98 -21.71 -45.24
C ASP A 448 -53.83 -22.72 -45.57
N SER A 449 -53.99 -23.91 -46.17
CA SER A 449 -55.19 -24.57 -46.72
C SER A 449 -55.14 -26.12 -46.53
N LYS A 450 -55.47 -26.88 -47.58
CA LYS A 450 -55.61 -28.35 -47.70
C LYS A 450 -55.19 -28.74 -49.16
N PRO A 451 -54.72 -29.96 -49.53
CA PRO A 451 -54.80 -31.30 -48.89
C PRO A 451 -53.38 -31.95 -48.67
N GLU A 452 -53.09 -33.26 -48.55
CA GLU A 452 -53.81 -34.55 -48.76
C GLU A 452 -53.46 -35.65 -47.72
N ASN A 453 -53.72 -36.93 -48.03
CA ASN A 453 -53.56 -38.16 -47.21
C ASN A 453 -53.37 -39.37 -48.19
N PRO A 454 -53.44 -40.69 -47.87
CA PRO A 454 -53.48 -41.39 -46.58
C PRO A 454 -52.56 -42.65 -46.44
N ALA A 455 -52.39 -43.14 -45.20
CA ALA A 455 -52.34 -44.56 -44.75
C ALA A 455 -51.33 -45.56 -45.40
N GLU A 456 -51.10 -46.79 -44.92
CA GLU A 456 -51.65 -47.56 -43.79
C GLU A 456 -50.62 -48.55 -43.20
N GLN A 457 -50.93 -49.17 -42.05
CA GLN A 457 -50.25 -50.36 -41.48
C GLN A 457 -51.11 -51.61 -41.77
N PRO A 458 -50.59 -52.88 -41.78
CA PRO A 458 -49.82 -53.44 -40.67
C PRO A 458 -48.73 -54.47 -41.08
N LYS A 459 -48.44 -55.42 -40.18
CA LYS A 459 -47.22 -56.23 -40.05
C LYS A 459 -47.55 -57.73 -40.02
N ALA A 460 -46.87 -58.55 -40.83
CA ALA A 460 -46.81 -60.01 -40.62
C ALA A 460 -45.53 -60.65 -41.21
N GLU A 461 -44.91 -61.51 -40.40
CA GLU A 461 -44.20 -62.78 -40.67
C GLU A 461 -43.16 -62.97 -41.80
N LYS A 462 -42.21 -63.85 -41.49
CA LYS A 462 -41.09 -64.34 -42.32
C LYS A 462 -41.26 -65.85 -42.48
N PRO A 463 -40.90 -66.43 -43.63
CA PRO A 463 -39.98 -67.57 -43.57
C PRO A 463 -38.82 -67.44 -44.58
N ALA A 464 -37.94 -68.44 -44.61
CA ALA A 464 -36.77 -68.46 -45.46
C ALA A 464 -37.11 -68.89 -46.91
N ASP A 465 -36.59 -68.15 -47.89
CA ASP A 465 -35.79 -68.69 -49.00
C ASP A 465 -35.18 -67.56 -49.87
N GLN A 466 -34.37 -66.71 -49.23
CA GLN A 466 -33.44 -65.77 -49.90
C GLN A 466 -32.04 -65.80 -49.26
N GLN A 467 -31.69 -66.91 -48.62
CA GLN A 467 -30.48 -67.08 -47.82
C GLN A 467 -29.29 -67.62 -48.66
N ALA A 468 -29.13 -67.10 -49.89
CA ALA A 468 -28.15 -67.61 -50.86
C ALA A 468 -27.34 -66.54 -51.62
N GLU A 469 -27.79 -65.27 -51.68
CA GLU A 469 -27.03 -64.18 -52.33
C GLU A 469 -26.32 -63.23 -51.35
N GLU A 470 -26.68 -63.20 -50.06
CA GLU A 470 -25.97 -62.38 -49.07
C GLU A 470 -24.62 -62.97 -48.60
N ASP A 471 -24.40 -64.28 -48.80
CA ASP A 471 -23.19 -64.96 -48.30
C ASP A 471 -21.92 -64.69 -49.14
N TYR A 472 -22.05 -64.04 -50.31
CA TYR A 472 -20.89 -63.50 -51.04
C TYR A 472 -20.37 -62.18 -50.43
N ALA A 473 -21.18 -61.47 -49.65
CA ALA A 473 -20.82 -60.19 -49.03
C ALA A 473 -20.17 -60.31 -47.64
N ARG A 474 -20.31 -61.45 -46.96
CA ARG A 474 -19.91 -61.62 -45.54
C ARG A 474 -18.52 -62.26 -45.32
N ARG A 475 -17.70 -62.42 -46.37
CA ARG A 475 -16.38 -63.09 -46.28
C ARG A 475 -15.16 -62.15 -46.36
N SER A 476 -15.36 -60.85 -46.52
CA SER A 476 -14.31 -59.85 -46.70
C SER A 476 -13.95 -59.05 -45.44
N GLU A 477 -14.76 -59.11 -44.36
CA GLU A 477 -14.57 -58.26 -43.17
C GLU A 477 -13.92 -58.97 -41.97
N GLU A 478 -14.00 -60.31 -41.88
CA GLU A 478 -13.38 -61.06 -40.76
C GLU A 478 -11.85 -61.24 -40.89
N GLU A 479 -11.30 -61.18 -42.11
CA GLU A 479 -9.85 -61.28 -42.34
C GLU A 479 -9.11 -59.96 -42.01
N TYR A 480 -9.82 -58.82 -42.06
CA TYR A 480 -9.21 -57.48 -41.87
C TYR A 480 -8.82 -57.17 -40.41
N ASN A 481 -9.48 -57.79 -39.43
CA ASN A 481 -9.37 -57.41 -38.01
C ASN A 481 -8.56 -58.39 -37.12
N ARG A 482 -7.74 -59.28 -37.70
CA ARG A 482 -7.06 -60.33 -36.89
C ARG A 482 -5.58 -60.63 -37.15
N LEU A 483 -4.80 -59.67 -37.66
CA LEU A 483 -3.34 -59.75 -37.61
C LEU A 483 -2.63 -58.38 -37.47
N THR A 484 -1.39 -58.41 -37.00
CA THR A 484 -0.43 -57.29 -36.91
C THR A 484 -0.72 -56.16 -35.91
N GLN A 485 -0.46 -56.44 -34.62
CA GLN A 485 0.45 -55.55 -33.90
C GLN A 485 1.91 -55.86 -34.33
N GLN A 486 2.82 -54.95 -33.99
CA GLN A 486 4.29 -55.00 -34.17
C GLN A 486 4.80 -54.52 -35.56
N GLN A 487 5.85 -53.70 -35.48
CA GLN A 487 6.44 -52.80 -36.50
C GLN A 487 7.64 -53.51 -37.23
N PRO A 488 8.30 -52.96 -38.29
CA PRO A 488 8.55 -51.54 -38.55
C PRO A 488 8.57 -51.11 -40.06
N PRO A 489 9.33 -50.07 -40.47
CA PRO A 489 8.77 -48.86 -41.06
C PRO A 489 8.60 -48.92 -42.59
N LYS A 490 7.68 -48.11 -43.12
CA LYS A 490 7.67 -47.70 -44.53
C LYS A 490 7.64 -46.19 -44.64
N THR A 491 8.51 -45.69 -45.50
CA THR A 491 8.73 -44.27 -45.84
C THR A 491 7.42 -43.50 -46.03
N GLU A 492 7.25 -42.44 -45.26
CA GLU A 492 6.25 -41.41 -45.54
C GLU A 492 6.55 -40.77 -46.90
N LYS A 493 5.52 -40.67 -47.74
CA LYS A 493 5.52 -39.74 -48.89
C LYS A 493 5.69 -38.33 -48.30
N PRO A 494 6.69 -37.53 -48.73
CA PRO A 494 7.00 -36.28 -48.06
C PRO A 494 5.77 -35.39 -47.97
N ALA A 495 5.45 -34.94 -46.76
CA ALA A 495 4.39 -33.97 -46.54
C ALA A 495 4.63 -32.75 -47.44
N GLN A 496 3.56 -32.17 -48.00
CA GLN A 496 3.69 -30.84 -48.56
C GLN A 496 4.23 -29.92 -47.46
N PRO A 497 5.25 -29.10 -47.72
CA PRO A 497 5.76 -28.19 -46.71
C PRO A 497 4.61 -27.27 -46.29
N SER A 498 4.18 -27.39 -45.05
CA SER A 498 3.31 -26.39 -44.43
C SER A 498 4.05 -25.06 -44.56
N THR A 499 3.41 -24.10 -45.23
CA THR A 499 4.03 -22.79 -45.45
C THR A 499 4.39 -22.22 -44.08
N PRO A 500 5.67 -21.93 -43.81
CA PRO A 500 6.09 -21.64 -42.45
C PRO A 500 5.33 -20.42 -41.95
N LYS A 501 4.66 -20.56 -40.79
CA LYS A 501 4.08 -19.43 -40.08
C LYS A 501 5.23 -18.44 -39.87
N THR A 502 5.09 -17.24 -40.43
CA THR A 502 6.13 -16.21 -40.45
C THR A 502 5.49 -14.85 -40.21
N GLY A 503 6.22 -13.99 -39.51
CA GLY A 503 5.74 -12.70 -39.03
C GLY A 503 4.65 -12.84 -37.96
N TRP A 504 3.88 -11.77 -37.79
CA TRP A 504 2.76 -11.73 -36.85
C TRP A 504 1.62 -12.68 -37.26
N LYS A 505 1.06 -13.38 -36.27
CA LYS A 505 -0.16 -14.20 -36.35
C LYS A 505 -1.02 -13.96 -35.11
N GLN A 506 -2.33 -14.00 -35.26
CA GLN A 506 -3.27 -13.97 -34.15
C GLN A 506 -3.92 -15.35 -33.98
N GLU A 507 -3.78 -15.95 -32.80
CA GLU A 507 -4.25 -17.29 -32.49
C GLU A 507 -4.95 -17.26 -31.12
N ASN A 508 -6.18 -17.77 -31.04
CA ASN A 508 -7.06 -17.65 -29.86
C ASN A 508 -7.16 -16.22 -29.28
N GLY A 509 -7.13 -15.20 -30.14
CA GLY A 509 -7.19 -13.78 -29.78
C GLY A 509 -5.84 -13.15 -29.37
N MET A 510 -4.85 -13.96 -28.98
CA MET A 510 -3.50 -13.50 -28.65
C MET A 510 -2.64 -13.32 -29.90
N TRP A 511 -1.72 -12.36 -29.89
CA TRP A 511 -0.75 -12.16 -30.97
C TRP A 511 0.56 -12.90 -30.68
N TYR A 512 1.12 -13.53 -31.71
CA TYR A 512 2.37 -14.26 -31.71
C TYR A 512 3.23 -13.77 -32.87
N PHE A 513 4.55 -13.86 -32.74
CA PHE A 513 5.47 -13.62 -33.84
C PHE A 513 6.29 -14.88 -34.13
N TYR A 514 6.33 -15.26 -35.41
CA TYR A 514 7.15 -16.38 -35.88
C TYR A 514 8.28 -15.87 -36.76
N ASN A 515 9.50 -16.33 -36.47
CA ASN A 515 10.72 -16.03 -37.21
C ASN A 515 10.71 -16.71 -38.59
N THR A 516 11.66 -16.36 -39.46
CA THR A 516 11.76 -16.88 -40.85
C THR A 516 12.03 -18.38 -40.95
N ASP A 517 12.51 -19.01 -39.87
CA ASP A 517 12.68 -20.46 -39.73
C ASP A 517 11.43 -21.18 -39.18
N GLY A 518 10.35 -20.44 -38.88
CA GLY A 518 9.13 -20.94 -38.26
C GLY A 518 9.19 -21.07 -36.73
N SER A 519 10.31 -20.70 -36.08
CA SER A 519 10.40 -20.66 -34.62
C SER A 519 9.56 -19.52 -34.03
N MET A 520 9.00 -19.72 -32.85
CA MET A 520 8.20 -18.70 -32.15
C MET A 520 9.11 -17.78 -31.33
N ALA A 521 8.98 -16.47 -31.51
CA ALA A 521 9.76 -15.50 -30.76
C ALA A 521 9.28 -15.36 -29.32
N THR A 522 10.22 -15.16 -28.39
CA THR A 522 9.98 -14.84 -26.97
C THR A 522 10.96 -13.75 -26.52
N GLY A 523 10.61 -12.99 -25.47
CA GLY A 523 11.37 -11.82 -25.02
C GLY A 523 11.19 -10.59 -25.90
N TRP A 524 12.19 -9.71 -25.93
CA TRP A 524 12.17 -8.48 -26.71
C TRP A 524 12.35 -8.75 -28.21
N LEU A 525 11.41 -8.25 -29.02
CA LEU A 525 11.45 -8.29 -30.48
C LEU A 525 11.46 -6.85 -31.02
N GLN A 526 12.39 -6.55 -31.93
CA GLN A 526 12.28 -5.35 -32.77
C GLN A 526 11.65 -5.72 -34.11
N ASN A 527 10.56 -5.06 -34.49
CA ASN A 527 9.89 -5.27 -35.77
C ASN A 527 9.42 -3.93 -36.35
N ASN A 528 9.73 -3.68 -37.63
CA ASN A 528 9.38 -2.45 -38.35
C ASN A 528 9.71 -1.14 -37.59
N GLY A 529 10.85 -1.11 -36.88
CA GLY A 529 11.31 0.03 -36.09
C GLY A 529 10.74 0.12 -34.67
N SER A 530 9.62 -0.55 -34.40
CA SER A 530 9.02 -0.64 -33.06
C SER A 530 9.60 -1.80 -32.24
N TRP A 531 9.65 -1.64 -30.93
CA TRP A 531 9.93 -2.72 -29.98
C TRP A 531 8.63 -3.33 -29.46
N TYR A 532 8.64 -4.64 -29.25
CA TYR A 532 7.56 -5.46 -28.72
C TYR A 532 8.14 -6.42 -27.69
N TYR A 533 7.30 -6.92 -26.78
CA TYR A 533 7.68 -8.00 -25.87
C TYR A 533 6.74 -9.18 -26.05
N LEU A 534 7.29 -10.37 -26.26
CA LEU A 534 6.59 -11.64 -26.31
C LEU A 534 6.86 -12.37 -25.00
N ASN A 535 5.82 -12.85 -24.33
CA ASN A 535 5.95 -13.59 -23.08
C ASN A 535 6.63 -14.95 -23.31
N SER A 536 6.92 -15.69 -22.23
CA SER A 536 7.56 -17.03 -22.30
C SER A 536 6.74 -18.06 -23.09
N ASN A 537 5.43 -17.86 -23.21
CA ASN A 537 4.52 -18.64 -24.05
C ASN A 537 4.39 -18.12 -25.49
N GLY A 538 5.16 -17.10 -25.88
CA GLY A 538 5.13 -16.45 -27.19
C GLY A 538 4.05 -15.38 -27.38
N ALA A 539 3.12 -15.21 -26.44
CA ALA A 539 2.02 -14.25 -26.57
C ALA A 539 2.50 -12.81 -26.30
N MET A 540 2.14 -11.88 -27.18
CA MET A 540 2.50 -10.45 -27.09
C MET A 540 1.95 -9.78 -25.84
N ALA A 541 2.81 -9.05 -25.13
CA ALA A 541 2.46 -8.27 -23.95
C ALA A 541 1.88 -6.89 -24.31
N THR A 542 0.98 -6.40 -23.46
CA THR A 542 0.36 -5.07 -23.52
C THR A 542 0.18 -4.54 -22.09
N GLY A 543 0.27 -3.23 -21.88
CA GLY A 543 0.26 -2.61 -20.55
C GLY A 543 1.65 -2.56 -19.91
N TRP A 544 1.70 -2.50 -18.59
CA TRP A 544 2.94 -2.47 -17.83
C TRP A 544 3.67 -3.82 -17.86
N LEU A 545 4.98 -3.79 -18.13
CA LEU A 545 5.88 -4.92 -18.09
C LEU A 545 7.05 -4.60 -17.14
N GLN A 546 7.33 -5.49 -16.19
CA GLN A 546 8.61 -5.48 -15.48
C GLN A 546 9.56 -6.47 -16.16
N ASN A 547 10.72 -5.99 -16.61
CA ASN A 547 11.75 -6.82 -17.23
C ASN A 547 13.13 -6.42 -16.68
N ASN A 548 13.89 -7.39 -16.16
CA ASN A 548 15.17 -7.17 -15.46
C ASN A 548 15.11 -6.13 -14.33
N GLY A 549 13.92 -5.90 -13.74
CA GLY A 549 13.65 -4.89 -12.72
C GLY A 549 13.61 -3.44 -13.22
N SER A 550 13.62 -3.21 -14.54
CA SER A 550 13.11 -1.98 -15.14
C SER A 550 11.64 -2.17 -15.49
N TRP A 551 10.84 -1.10 -15.34
CA TRP A 551 9.47 -1.06 -15.84
C TRP A 551 9.43 -0.49 -17.25
N TYR A 552 8.55 -1.02 -18.07
CA TYR A 552 8.27 -0.62 -19.45
C TYR A 552 6.76 -0.56 -19.65
N TYR A 553 6.29 0.19 -20.64
CA TYR A 553 4.89 0.16 -21.04
C TYR A 553 4.76 -0.25 -22.51
N LEU A 554 3.95 -1.26 -22.80
CA LEU A 554 3.59 -1.68 -24.13
C LEU A 554 2.18 -1.14 -24.43
N ASN A 555 2.02 -0.45 -25.55
CA ASN A 555 0.73 0.10 -25.97
C ASN A 555 -0.27 -1.03 -26.31
N ALA A 556 -1.54 -0.69 -26.55
CA ALA A 556 -2.58 -1.69 -26.86
C ALA A 556 -2.34 -2.48 -28.16
N ASN A 557 -1.47 -1.98 -29.05
CA ASN A 557 -0.96 -2.66 -30.25
C ASN A 557 0.36 -3.44 -29.99
N GLY A 558 0.80 -3.55 -28.74
CA GLY A 558 2.05 -4.19 -28.31
C GLY A 558 3.33 -3.36 -28.47
N SER A 559 3.30 -2.18 -29.11
CA SER A 559 4.53 -1.40 -29.32
C SER A 559 4.96 -0.67 -28.05
N MET A 560 6.23 -0.77 -27.69
CA MET A 560 6.84 -0.11 -26.52
C MET A 560 6.68 1.42 -26.59
N ALA A 561 6.22 2.03 -25.49
CA ALA A 561 6.09 3.47 -25.34
C ALA A 561 7.42 4.12 -24.92
N THR A 562 7.62 5.37 -25.36
CA THR A 562 8.70 6.27 -24.95
C THR A 562 8.14 7.69 -24.79
N GLY A 563 8.80 8.52 -23.99
CA GLY A 563 8.31 9.86 -23.63
C GLY A 563 7.23 9.83 -22.54
N TRP A 564 6.41 10.87 -22.50
CA TRP A 564 5.33 11.01 -21.51
C TRP A 564 4.16 10.07 -21.80
N LEU A 565 3.73 9.34 -20.78
CA LEU A 565 2.56 8.46 -20.79
C LEU A 565 1.59 8.91 -19.70
N GLN A 566 0.31 9.06 -20.05
CA GLN A 566 -0.77 9.13 -19.05
C GLN A 566 -1.40 7.74 -18.89
N ASN A 567 -1.43 7.22 -17.66
CA ASN A 567 -2.03 5.93 -17.33
C ASN A 567 -2.78 6.04 -15.99
N ASN A 568 -4.05 5.59 -15.96
CA ASN A 568 -4.92 5.63 -14.78
C ASN A 568 -4.95 6.99 -14.03
N GLY A 569 -4.94 8.09 -14.80
CA GLY A 569 -4.94 9.46 -14.27
C GLY A 569 -3.58 10.00 -13.79
N SER A 570 -2.57 9.15 -13.67
CA SER A 570 -1.19 9.53 -13.35
C SER A 570 -0.35 9.73 -14.62
N TRP A 571 0.63 10.63 -14.56
CA TRP A 571 1.64 10.80 -15.59
C TRP A 571 2.90 10.02 -15.24
N TYR A 572 3.54 9.45 -16.25
CA TYR A 572 4.79 8.70 -16.18
C TYR A 572 5.70 9.15 -17.31
N TYR A 573 7.01 8.95 -17.17
CA TYR A 573 7.96 9.17 -18.26
C TYR A 573 8.74 7.89 -18.56
N LEU A 574 8.72 7.46 -19.83
CA LEU A 574 9.49 6.34 -20.34
C LEU A 574 10.70 6.91 -21.09
N ASN A 575 11.90 6.47 -20.74
CA ASN A 575 13.14 6.90 -21.38
C ASN A 575 13.20 6.43 -22.86
N ALA A 576 14.20 6.90 -23.62
CA ALA A 576 14.35 6.54 -25.04
C ALA A 576 14.57 5.03 -25.30
N ASN A 577 15.02 4.28 -24.29
CA ASN A 577 15.12 2.81 -24.28
C ASN A 577 13.85 2.12 -23.73
N GLY A 578 12.78 2.87 -23.48
CA GLY A 578 11.50 2.40 -22.92
C GLY A 578 11.45 2.23 -21.40
N SER A 579 12.57 2.36 -20.67
CA SER A 579 12.55 2.15 -19.22
C SER A 579 11.93 3.33 -18.47
N MET A 580 11.05 3.07 -17.52
CA MET A 580 10.38 4.10 -16.71
C MET A 580 11.38 4.89 -15.86
N ALA A 581 11.28 6.22 -15.90
CA ALA A 581 12.08 7.13 -15.08
C ALA A 581 11.53 7.25 -13.66
N THR A 582 12.43 7.48 -12.70
CA THR A 582 12.13 7.83 -11.31
C THR A 582 13.13 8.90 -10.83
N GLY A 583 12.77 9.69 -9.82
CA GLY A 583 13.54 10.84 -9.36
C GLY A 583 13.38 12.07 -10.26
N TRP A 584 14.36 12.98 -10.23
CA TRP A 584 14.36 14.20 -11.02
C TRP A 584 14.59 13.94 -12.51
N LEU A 585 13.71 14.48 -13.35
CA LEU A 585 13.78 14.47 -14.81
C LEU A 585 13.86 15.91 -15.32
N GLN A 586 14.84 16.21 -16.17
CA GLN A 586 14.79 17.42 -16.99
C GLN A 586 14.18 17.09 -18.35
N TYR A 587 13.12 17.82 -18.73
CA TYR A 587 12.43 17.65 -20.00
C TYR A 587 12.07 19.01 -20.61
N ASN A 588 12.51 19.25 -21.84
CA ASN A 588 12.25 20.49 -22.60
C ASN A 588 12.57 21.80 -21.83
N GLY A 589 13.64 21.79 -21.03
CA GLY A 589 14.08 22.92 -20.20
C GLY A 589 13.51 22.94 -18.78
N SER A 590 12.31 22.40 -18.56
CA SER A 590 11.69 22.28 -17.24
C SER A 590 12.20 21.06 -16.45
N TRP A 591 12.16 21.15 -15.12
CA TRP A 591 12.37 20.02 -14.23
C TRP A 591 11.05 19.44 -13.75
N TYR A 592 11.01 18.12 -13.62
CA TYR A 592 9.89 17.33 -13.12
C TYR A 592 10.41 16.34 -12.08
N TYR A 593 9.55 15.88 -11.18
CA TYR A 593 9.89 14.78 -10.26
C TYR A 593 8.95 13.60 -10.46
N LEU A 594 9.51 12.41 -10.67
CA LEU A 594 8.81 11.14 -10.75
C LEU A 594 9.03 10.39 -9.44
N ASN A 595 7.96 9.94 -8.80
CA ASN A 595 8.01 9.19 -7.54
C ASN A 595 8.66 7.81 -7.72
N ALA A 596 8.89 7.08 -6.62
CA ALA A 596 9.53 5.76 -6.66
C ALA A 596 8.74 4.68 -7.43
N ASN A 597 7.44 4.91 -7.67
CA ASN A 597 6.55 4.11 -8.53
C ASN A 597 6.42 4.69 -9.96
N GLY A 598 7.20 5.72 -10.31
CA GLY A 598 7.20 6.40 -11.60
C GLY A 598 6.13 7.48 -11.81
N SER A 599 5.19 7.68 -10.89
CA SER A 599 4.14 8.70 -11.07
C SER A 599 4.71 10.11 -10.86
N MET A 600 4.33 11.06 -11.72
CA MET A 600 4.73 12.46 -11.61
C MET A 600 4.16 13.11 -10.34
N ALA A 601 5.00 13.84 -9.61
CA ALA A 601 4.61 14.60 -8.44
C ALA A 601 4.10 16.01 -8.80
N THR A 602 3.20 16.53 -7.97
CA THR A 602 2.64 17.89 -8.02
C THR A 602 2.46 18.43 -6.60
N GLY A 603 2.55 19.74 -6.41
CA GLY A 603 2.55 20.38 -5.09
C GLY A 603 3.91 20.34 -4.40
N TRP A 604 3.91 20.40 -3.08
CA TRP A 604 5.13 20.40 -2.26
C TRP A 604 5.82 19.02 -2.23
N LEU A 605 7.11 19.02 -2.55
CA LEU A 605 8.02 17.87 -2.46
C LEU A 605 9.15 18.19 -1.49
N GLN A 606 9.41 17.31 -0.53
CA GLN A 606 10.66 17.34 0.25
C GLN A 606 11.67 16.38 -0.38
N TYR A 607 12.87 16.87 -0.70
CA TYR A 607 13.95 16.09 -1.30
C TYR A 607 15.31 16.53 -0.75
N ASN A 608 16.11 15.58 -0.27
CA ASN A 608 17.43 15.82 0.35
C ASN A 608 17.45 16.96 1.39
N GLY A 609 16.40 17.05 2.22
CA GLY A 609 16.26 18.08 3.27
C GLY A 609 15.73 19.44 2.79
N SER A 610 15.69 19.70 1.49
CA SER A 610 15.10 20.91 0.91
C SER A 610 13.64 20.69 0.49
N TRP A 611 12.84 21.76 0.48
CA TRP A 611 11.50 21.75 -0.11
C TRP A 611 11.53 22.32 -1.52
N TYR A 612 10.68 21.79 -2.39
CA TYR A 612 10.48 22.17 -3.78
C TYR A 612 8.97 22.26 -4.05
N TYR A 613 8.56 23.11 -4.99
CA TYR A 613 7.16 23.18 -5.44
C TYR A 613 7.08 22.73 -6.90
N LEU A 614 6.27 21.71 -7.17
CA LEU A 614 5.92 21.27 -8.52
C LEU A 614 4.54 21.84 -8.86
N ASN A 615 4.41 22.55 -9.96
CA ASN A 615 3.14 23.12 -10.43
C ASN A 615 2.13 22.02 -10.78
N ALA A 616 0.88 22.40 -11.07
CA ALA A 616 -0.18 21.45 -11.43
C ALA A 616 0.13 20.62 -12.69
N ASN A 617 1.02 21.10 -13.57
CA ASN A 617 1.49 20.36 -14.75
C ASN A 617 2.79 19.56 -14.47
N GLY A 618 3.25 19.51 -13.21
CA GLY A 618 4.44 18.78 -12.74
C GLY A 618 5.78 19.52 -12.89
N ASP A 619 5.79 20.69 -13.53
CA ASP A 619 7.00 21.51 -13.71
C ASP A 619 7.42 22.20 -12.41
N MET A 620 8.71 22.16 -12.09
CA MET A 620 9.29 22.74 -10.88
C MET A 620 9.28 24.28 -10.93
N ALA A 621 8.65 24.91 -9.95
CA ALA A 621 8.60 26.35 -9.81
C ALA A 621 9.92 26.95 -9.29
N THR A 622 10.19 28.18 -9.70
CA THR A 622 11.29 29.02 -9.21
C THR A 622 10.79 30.45 -9.02
N GLY A 623 11.37 31.20 -8.08
CA GLY A 623 10.90 32.53 -7.71
C GLY A 623 9.71 32.49 -6.75
N TRP A 624 8.81 33.46 -6.87
CA TRP A 624 7.64 33.58 -5.98
C TRP A 624 6.54 32.58 -6.32
N VAL A 625 6.08 31.82 -5.32
CA VAL A 625 4.90 30.94 -5.37
C VAL A 625 3.91 31.37 -4.30
N LYS A 626 2.62 31.43 -4.63
CA LYS A 626 1.54 31.56 -3.64
C LYS A 626 0.81 30.23 -3.53
N ASP A 627 0.77 29.67 -2.33
CA ASP A 627 0.01 28.47 -2.01
C ASP A 627 -1.04 28.79 -0.94
N GLY A 628 -2.31 28.60 -1.29
CA GLY A 628 -3.44 29.19 -0.54
C GLY A 628 -3.31 30.72 -0.43
N ASP A 629 -3.16 31.22 0.80
CA ASP A 629 -2.92 32.64 1.09
C ASP A 629 -1.47 33.00 1.45
N THR A 630 -0.60 32.00 1.51
CA THR A 630 0.81 32.18 1.91
C THR A 630 1.71 32.32 0.69
N TRP A 631 2.65 33.27 0.73
CA TRP A 631 3.71 33.40 -0.26
C TRP A 631 4.99 32.69 0.21
N TYR A 632 5.70 32.10 -0.75
CA TYR A 632 6.95 31.36 -0.59
C TYR A 632 7.94 31.80 -1.68
N TYR A 633 9.24 31.62 -1.43
CA TYR A 633 10.27 31.89 -2.44
C TYR A 633 11.15 30.67 -2.68
N LEU A 634 11.17 30.21 -3.93
CA LEU A 634 11.99 29.12 -4.44
C LEU A 634 13.20 29.74 -5.17
N GLU A 635 14.40 29.22 -4.92
CA GLU A 635 15.62 29.65 -5.60
C GLU A 635 15.66 29.18 -7.06
N ALA A 636 16.68 29.61 -7.83
CA ALA A 636 16.88 29.14 -9.21
C ALA A 636 17.16 27.62 -9.31
N SER A 637 17.53 26.99 -8.19
CA SER A 637 17.63 25.54 -8.00
C SER A 637 16.29 24.84 -7.73
N GLY A 638 15.20 25.61 -7.56
CA GLY A 638 13.90 25.13 -7.08
C GLY A 638 13.80 24.96 -5.56
N ALA A 639 14.89 25.12 -4.81
CA ALA A 639 14.89 24.93 -3.36
C ALA A 639 14.22 26.11 -2.63
N MET A 640 13.33 25.82 -1.69
CA MET A 640 12.60 26.82 -0.90
C MET A 640 13.51 27.49 0.14
N LYS A 641 13.51 28.82 0.20
CA LYS A 641 14.13 29.56 1.30
C LYS A 641 13.31 29.41 2.59
N ALA A 642 14.01 29.29 3.71
CA ALA A 642 13.43 29.28 5.06
C ALA A 642 14.38 29.94 6.08
N SER A 643 13.81 30.45 7.17
CA SER A 643 14.50 31.10 8.31
C SER A 643 15.53 32.16 7.91
N GLN A 644 15.24 33.00 6.92
CA GLN A 644 16.25 33.92 6.37
C GLN A 644 15.67 35.21 5.75
N TRP A 645 16.47 36.26 5.84
CA TRP A 645 16.38 37.45 5.01
C TRP A 645 17.00 37.21 3.64
N PHE A 646 16.37 37.71 2.57
CA PHE A 646 16.89 37.63 1.21
C PHE A 646 16.44 38.83 0.37
N LYS A 647 17.14 39.10 -0.74
CA LYS A 647 16.89 40.25 -1.61
C LYS A 647 16.34 39.82 -2.97
N VAL A 648 15.29 40.49 -3.45
CA VAL A 648 14.72 40.31 -4.80
C VAL A 648 14.45 41.70 -5.39
N SER A 649 14.96 41.97 -6.60
CA SER A 649 14.78 43.27 -7.28
C SER A 649 15.03 44.49 -6.37
N ASP A 650 16.18 44.47 -5.70
CA ASP A 650 16.65 45.44 -4.70
C ASP A 650 15.81 45.63 -3.42
N LYS A 651 14.72 44.88 -3.23
CA LYS A 651 13.92 44.86 -1.99
C LYS A 651 14.30 43.68 -1.11
N TRP A 652 14.27 43.87 0.21
CA TRP A 652 14.49 42.82 1.19
C TRP A 652 13.18 42.19 1.66
N TYR A 653 13.20 40.87 1.84
CA TYR A 653 12.07 40.05 2.28
C TYR A 653 12.56 39.04 3.33
N TYR A 654 11.66 38.57 4.21
CA TYR A 654 11.95 37.53 5.19
C TYR A 654 10.98 36.36 5.07
N VAL A 655 11.51 35.13 5.07
CA VAL A 655 10.72 33.89 5.19
C VAL A 655 11.05 33.17 6.49
N ASN A 656 9.99 32.71 7.18
CA ASN A 656 10.10 32.01 8.45
C ASN A 656 10.59 30.55 8.28
N GLY A 657 10.63 29.78 9.38
CA GLY A 657 11.07 28.38 9.36
C GLY A 657 10.19 27.40 8.57
N SER A 658 8.98 27.78 8.17
CA SER A 658 8.14 27.02 7.22
C SER A 658 8.19 27.60 5.81
N GLY A 659 9.14 28.49 5.51
CA GLY A 659 9.29 29.17 4.21
C GLY A 659 8.23 30.23 3.91
N ALA A 660 7.35 30.54 4.85
CA ALA A 660 6.26 31.48 4.67
C ALA A 660 6.76 32.93 4.80
N LEU A 661 6.38 33.77 3.83
CA LEU A 661 6.70 35.20 3.80
C LEU A 661 6.08 35.93 5.00
N ALA A 662 6.90 36.68 5.74
CA ALA A 662 6.43 37.60 6.75
C ALA A 662 5.80 38.84 6.10
N VAL A 663 4.57 39.20 6.46
CA VAL A 663 3.84 40.38 5.97
C VAL A 663 3.17 41.11 7.13
N ASN A 664 3.06 42.45 7.04
CA ASN A 664 2.43 43.33 8.05
C ASN A 664 2.88 43.04 9.50
N THR A 665 4.18 42.88 9.72
CA THR A 665 4.76 42.43 11.00
C THR A 665 6.16 43.00 11.20
N THR A 666 6.80 42.66 12.31
CA THR A 666 8.20 43.02 12.62
C THR A 666 9.03 41.75 12.77
N VAL A 667 10.20 41.70 12.12
CA VAL A 667 11.16 40.59 12.21
C VAL A 667 12.52 41.17 12.58
N ASP A 668 13.17 40.64 13.62
CA ASP A 668 14.49 41.07 14.12
C ASP A 668 14.60 42.59 14.43
N GLY A 669 13.47 43.26 14.66
CA GLY A 669 13.36 44.71 14.86
C GLY A 669 13.00 45.52 13.60
N TYR A 670 13.03 44.90 12.42
CA TYR A 670 12.73 45.52 11.13
C TYR A 670 11.25 45.30 10.74
N GLY A 671 10.55 46.36 10.31
CA GLY A 671 9.17 46.26 9.86
C GLY A 671 9.06 45.72 8.43
N VAL A 672 8.07 44.88 8.16
CA VAL A 672 7.72 44.42 6.80
C VAL A 672 6.27 44.77 6.45
N ASN A 673 6.06 45.29 5.24
CA ASN A 673 4.77 45.79 4.78
C ASN A 673 3.83 44.66 4.31
N ALA A 674 2.69 45.00 3.69
CA ALA A 674 1.71 44.04 3.19
C ALA A 674 2.21 43.14 2.05
N ASN A 675 3.25 43.55 1.34
CA ASN A 675 3.94 42.77 0.31
C ASN A 675 5.12 41.95 0.88
N GLY A 676 5.36 42.03 2.20
CA GLY A 676 6.52 41.43 2.88
C GLY A 676 7.84 42.15 2.62
N GLU A 677 7.79 43.35 2.04
CA GLU A 677 8.97 44.18 1.77
C GLU A 677 9.41 44.88 3.05
N TRP A 678 10.71 44.86 3.35
CA TRP A 678 11.28 45.65 4.43
C TRP A 678 11.00 47.15 4.24
N VAL A 679 10.54 47.78 5.31
CA VAL A 679 10.35 49.24 5.44
C VAL A 679 11.11 49.75 6.67
N ASN A 680 11.65 50.96 6.55
CA ASN A 680 12.55 51.60 7.51
C ASN A 680 11.92 52.89 8.06
#